data_AF-A0AAN6WR47-F1
#
_entry.id   AF-A0AAN6WR47-F1
#
_cell.length_a   1.000
_cell.length_b   1.000
_cell.length_c   1.000
_cell.angle_alpha   90.00
_cell.angle_beta   90.00
_cell.angle_gamma   90.00
#
_symmetry.space_group_name_H-M   'P 1'
#
loop_
_entity.id
_entity.type
_entity.pdbx_description
1 polymer ?
#
loop_
_entity_poly.entity_id
_entity_poly.type
_entity_poly.pdbx_seq_one_letter_code
_entity_poly.pdbx_strand_id
1 'polypeptide(L)'
;MISNREIPNHSDLKPYNHAVAGHDGTLCDPDGELFIKPCVQQEIDFYQTAQESHQAFADLMPEYLGTLVLNGATDVHSIDEQLPAVADHISQHMKEEAVRMAHERAAEAKAEAAKPHDNIRWNPNKNRKIATDKSVVLENAAYGFHHPNILDAKLGQRLWADDAPMEKRKRFDEITRQTTNGSHGFRIAGMRVYKGGDNEAEWDQENYKVYNKDYGRFQVNKDNIVQEMRKFIFNEKAGIDEDLGRAIAEAFLNDLRHVEKVLAREESRMYSASLLFTFEGDGEALRAAIDQQAQIASTPTPAQNARVEKLSNGEPTLSTVRVDSGIVMDDDGEMVYGNGGIIEGDVKVLELTGSDDDDDDEDFSSLPKIYNLKLIDFAHASWVPGQGPDENSLVGVRSLINIFEELAESPTTTSSNRTITLRPLGEWRFSVSRASSITCRLLSGTAERDGTELSLNQPYTFTRTKSKILTWTGCVLEVSGDFDSESTKNYDQPDQSPFVSYFNLHFALHQRRVTAATSSSQLPGPRVMICGGANTGKTSLAKMLVALSTRMGEQPLLVNVDPRDGMLSLPGTISAAVFATVMDVEDPSGGIGVTSTPSSGPSAVPVKLPMAYYYGRQRVGDDEGLWRSLVSKLGSSVRAKFGADDSVRSAGLVVDTPSPEAGGDVKKEEEGEEGGGVKREVDRLVHVVREFAVNIVVLLQSPELQAELEKRLAGEKTAHGEDITVLPLEKSDGVAERSSDFLKADREAAIKEYFFGDSKRTLSPFTQSVGFDDVAIFKAPDALEPAEISQEMSHWTLAVMNASVNDPPETIRQAPVVGWVAIADVDEDRRRLKILSPVSGRLGNRPMVWGSWPEPYINLLG
;
A
#
# COMPACT_ATOMS: atom_id res chain seq x y z
N MET A 1 0.80 -33.29 -8.31
CA MET A 1 1.53 -34.54 -7.96
C MET A 1 2.96 -34.51 -8.54
N ILE A 2 4.00 -34.58 -7.70
CA ILE A 2 5.43 -34.72 -8.09
C ILE A 2 5.93 -36.19 -7.96
N SER A 3 5.02 -37.14 -7.80
CA SER A 3 5.32 -38.53 -7.39
C SER A 3 5.96 -39.45 -8.46
N ASN A 4 6.66 -38.91 -9.46
CA ASN A 4 7.34 -39.71 -10.50
C ASN A 4 8.70 -39.15 -10.96
N ARG A 5 9.35 -38.28 -10.18
CA ARG A 5 10.69 -37.75 -10.53
C ARG A 5 11.81 -38.72 -10.14
N GLU A 6 12.77 -38.94 -11.04
CA GLU A 6 13.97 -39.73 -10.77
C GLU A 6 14.91 -39.00 -9.80
N ILE A 7 15.30 -39.66 -8.71
CA ILE A 7 16.27 -39.13 -7.74
C ILE A 7 17.66 -39.08 -8.43
N PRO A 8 18.37 -37.94 -8.43
CA PRO A 8 19.66 -37.79 -9.11
C PRO A 8 20.76 -38.68 -8.52
N ASN A 9 21.72 -39.09 -9.36
CA ASN A 9 22.88 -39.88 -8.92
C ASN A 9 23.91 -38.98 -8.20
N HIS A 10 24.71 -39.58 -7.31
CA HIS A 10 25.75 -38.85 -6.56
C HIS A 10 26.72 -38.05 -7.46
N SER A 11 27.01 -38.53 -8.67
CA SER A 11 27.90 -37.86 -9.63
C SER A 11 27.39 -36.49 -10.10
N ASP A 12 26.08 -36.28 -10.03
CA ASP A 12 25.41 -35.13 -10.63
C ASP A 12 25.18 -34.02 -9.58
N LEU A 13 25.45 -34.31 -8.31
CA LEU A 13 25.23 -33.38 -7.20
C LEU A 13 26.32 -32.31 -7.11
N LYS A 14 25.90 -31.08 -6.83
CA LYS A 14 26.78 -29.91 -6.62
C LYS A 14 26.72 -29.43 -5.16
N PRO A 15 27.75 -28.73 -4.66
CA PRO A 15 27.68 -28.07 -3.34
C PRO A 15 26.54 -27.04 -3.29
N TYR A 16 25.73 -27.07 -2.22
CA TYR A 16 24.66 -26.11 -2.02
C TYR A 16 25.20 -24.83 -1.35
N ASN A 17 25.14 -23.70 -2.06
CA ASN A 17 25.79 -22.45 -1.64
C ASN A 17 24.89 -21.49 -0.86
N HIS A 18 23.59 -21.77 -0.73
CA HIS A 18 22.64 -20.86 -0.05
C HIS A 18 22.40 -21.24 1.43
N ALA A 19 23.15 -22.21 1.98
CA ALA A 19 23.03 -22.59 3.38
C ALA A 19 23.54 -21.48 4.31
N VAL A 20 22.63 -20.86 5.07
CA VAL A 20 22.97 -19.81 6.04
C VAL A 20 23.44 -20.35 7.39
N ALA A 21 23.15 -21.63 7.68
CA ALA A 21 23.53 -22.36 8.87
C ALA A 21 23.48 -23.89 8.63
N GLY A 22 24.02 -24.69 9.55
CA GLY A 22 23.97 -26.16 9.50
C GLY A 22 25.34 -26.86 9.47
N HIS A 23 25.33 -28.15 9.11
CA HIS A 23 26.51 -29.01 8.99
C HIS A 23 27.09 -28.97 7.57
N ASP A 24 28.41 -28.87 7.45
CA ASP A 24 29.10 -28.84 6.15
C ASP A 24 28.82 -30.14 5.36
N GLY A 25 28.61 -30.01 4.04
CA GLY A 25 28.43 -31.16 3.14
C GLY A 25 27.02 -31.31 2.54
N THR A 26 26.16 -30.30 2.64
CA THR A 26 24.88 -30.23 1.93
C THR A 26 25.09 -30.08 0.42
N LEU A 27 24.29 -30.81 -0.35
CA LEU A 27 24.37 -30.85 -1.80
C LEU A 27 23.02 -30.43 -2.40
N CYS A 28 23.03 -30.07 -3.68
CA CYS A 28 21.84 -29.90 -4.50
C CYS A 28 22.02 -30.64 -5.82
N ASP A 29 20.91 -30.89 -6.51
CA ASP A 29 20.92 -31.34 -7.89
C ASP A 29 21.44 -30.23 -8.84
N PRO A 30 21.70 -30.54 -10.13
CA PRO A 30 22.21 -29.55 -11.08
C PRO A 30 21.35 -28.31 -11.27
N ASP A 31 20.03 -28.46 -11.16
CA ASP A 31 19.03 -27.41 -11.38
C ASP A 31 18.69 -26.65 -10.09
N GLY A 32 19.13 -27.17 -8.93
CA GLY A 32 18.99 -26.53 -7.62
C GLY A 32 17.59 -26.69 -6.99
N GLU A 33 16.76 -27.56 -7.54
CA GLU A 33 15.40 -27.85 -7.08
C GLU A 33 15.38 -28.76 -5.84
N LEU A 34 16.37 -29.64 -5.70
CA LEU A 34 16.49 -30.61 -4.63
C LEU A 34 17.59 -30.22 -3.64
N PHE A 35 17.29 -30.39 -2.36
CA PHE A 35 18.22 -30.22 -1.27
C PHE A 35 18.57 -31.58 -0.65
N ILE A 36 19.84 -31.97 -0.74
CA ILE A 36 20.36 -33.23 -0.24
C ILE A 36 21.17 -32.98 1.02
N LYS A 37 20.69 -33.52 2.14
CA LYS A 37 21.28 -33.31 3.46
C LYS A 37 21.80 -34.62 4.04
N PRO A 38 23.13 -34.76 4.26
CA PRO A 38 23.68 -35.87 5.02
C PRO A 38 23.09 -35.91 6.43
N CYS A 39 22.56 -37.06 6.84
CA CYS A 39 21.78 -37.18 8.08
C CYS A 39 22.01 -38.52 8.77
N VAL A 40 21.47 -38.63 9.99
CA VAL A 40 21.42 -39.89 10.75
C VAL A 40 20.13 -40.66 10.43
N GLN A 41 20.11 -41.97 10.68
CA GLN A 41 18.92 -42.81 10.45
C GLN A 41 17.68 -42.28 11.19
N GLN A 42 17.87 -41.79 12.42
CA GLN A 42 16.78 -41.21 13.21
C GLN A 42 16.08 -40.03 12.51
N GLU A 43 16.82 -39.21 11.74
CA GLU A 43 16.22 -38.09 10.99
C GLU A 43 15.37 -38.60 9.83
N ILE A 44 15.84 -39.65 9.13
CA ILE A 44 15.08 -40.32 8.06
C ILE A 44 13.77 -40.89 8.61
N ASP A 45 13.87 -41.64 9.71
CA ASP A 45 12.73 -42.29 10.35
C ASP A 45 11.68 -41.25 10.78
N PHE A 46 12.13 -40.07 11.24
CA PHE A 46 11.24 -38.97 11.62
C PHE A 46 10.46 -38.41 10.42
N TYR A 47 11.13 -38.13 9.29
CA TYR A 47 10.47 -37.67 8.06
C TYR A 47 9.45 -38.68 7.53
N GLN A 48 9.82 -39.96 7.49
CA GLN A 48 8.93 -41.04 7.04
C GLN A 48 7.70 -41.16 7.93
N THR A 49 7.90 -41.21 9.26
CA THR A 49 6.79 -41.32 10.22
C THR A 49 5.87 -40.11 10.15
N ALA A 50 6.42 -38.91 9.92
CA ALA A 50 5.61 -37.71 9.76
C ALA A 50 4.67 -37.79 8.55
N GLN A 51 5.19 -38.22 7.39
CA GLN A 51 4.38 -38.38 6.17
C GLN A 51 3.32 -39.48 6.32
N GLU A 52 3.64 -40.56 7.02
CA GLU A 52 2.74 -41.71 7.17
C GLU A 52 1.62 -41.47 8.19
N SER A 53 1.90 -40.78 9.29
CA SER A 53 1.02 -40.74 10.47
C SER A 53 0.74 -39.36 11.05
N HIS A 54 1.45 -38.31 10.60
CA HIS A 54 1.33 -36.94 11.13
C HIS A 54 1.29 -35.91 9.98
N GLN A 55 0.31 -36.05 9.08
CA GLN A 55 0.25 -35.28 7.83
C GLN A 55 0.28 -33.75 8.05
N ALA A 56 -0.47 -33.25 9.04
CA ALA A 56 -0.45 -31.82 9.39
C ALA A 56 0.92 -31.32 9.87
N PHE A 57 1.74 -32.20 10.48
CA PHE A 57 3.13 -31.88 10.82
C PHE A 57 4.03 -31.94 9.58
N ALA A 58 3.80 -32.91 8.69
CA ALA A 58 4.56 -33.05 7.44
C ALA A 58 4.43 -31.81 6.54
N ASP A 59 3.27 -31.16 6.52
CA ASP A 59 3.03 -29.93 5.76
C ASP A 59 3.93 -28.76 6.23
N LEU A 60 4.34 -28.76 7.50
CA LEU A 60 5.28 -27.78 8.05
C LEU A 60 6.73 -28.03 7.63
N MET A 61 7.05 -29.22 7.13
CA MET A 61 8.42 -29.61 6.75
C MET A 61 8.64 -29.40 5.24
N PRO A 62 9.91 -29.32 4.79
CA PRO A 62 10.22 -29.47 3.37
C PRO A 62 9.71 -30.83 2.87
N GLU A 63 9.20 -30.88 1.64
CA GLU A 63 8.68 -32.12 1.07
C GLU A 63 9.80 -33.17 1.03
N TYR A 64 9.59 -34.29 1.70
CA TYR A 64 10.53 -35.41 1.72
C TYR A 64 10.29 -36.32 0.52
N LEU A 65 11.29 -36.40 -0.36
CA LEU A 65 11.22 -37.09 -1.65
C LEU A 65 11.94 -38.44 -1.62
N GLY A 66 12.68 -38.74 -0.55
CA GLY A 66 13.33 -40.03 -0.34
C GLY A 66 14.69 -39.92 0.32
N THR A 67 15.48 -40.99 0.18
CA THR A 67 16.83 -41.09 0.74
C THR A 67 17.85 -41.46 -0.32
N LEU A 68 19.09 -41.03 -0.11
CA LEU A 68 20.22 -41.33 -0.99
C LEU A 68 21.39 -41.89 -0.16
N VAL A 69 22.02 -42.94 -0.67
CA VAL A 69 23.24 -43.51 -0.09
C VAL A 69 24.46 -42.97 -0.84
N LEU A 70 25.25 -42.14 -0.18
CA LEU A 70 26.46 -41.51 -0.69
C LEU A 70 27.65 -42.50 -0.73
N ASN A 71 27.49 -43.68 -1.35
CA ASN A 71 28.60 -44.60 -1.61
C ASN A 71 29.05 -44.45 -3.06
N GLY A 72 30.34 -44.18 -3.29
CA GLY A 72 30.96 -44.08 -4.62
C GLY A 72 31.09 -45.42 -5.35
N ALA A 73 30.05 -46.25 -5.33
CA ALA A 73 30.00 -47.55 -5.99
C ALA A 73 28.61 -47.80 -6.61
N THR A 74 28.18 -46.89 -7.48
CA THR A 74 27.35 -47.27 -8.64
C THR A 74 28.29 -47.60 -9.79
N ASP A 75 29.06 -48.68 -9.65
CA ASP A 75 29.70 -49.32 -10.81
C ASP A 75 29.99 -50.80 -10.50
N VAL A 76 29.41 -51.70 -11.29
CA VAL A 76 29.52 -53.17 -11.14
C VAL A 76 30.87 -53.71 -11.67
N HIS A 77 31.90 -52.87 -11.77
CA HIS A 77 33.15 -53.22 -12.47
C HIS A 77 34.47 -52.96 -11.74
N SER A 78 34.46 -52.57 -10.46
CA SER A 78 35.70 -52.15 -9.75
C SER A 78 36.10 -53.02 -8.56
N ILE A 79 35.88 -54.34 -8.62
CA ILE A 79 36.31 -55.29 -7.57
C ILE A 79 37.75 -55.81 -7.80
N ASP A 80 38.39 -55.52 -8.94
CA ASP A 80 39.68 -56.14 -9.30
C ASP A 80 40.94 -55.29 -9.05
N GLU A 81 40.83 -54.06 -8.57
CA GLU A 81 42.01 -53.19 -8.38
C GLU A 81 42.07 -52.59 -6.98
N GLN A 82 42.37 -53.40 -5.96
CA GLN A 82 43.17 -52.99 -4.78
C GLN A 82 43.40 -54.14 -3.79
N LEU A 83 44.40 -54.99 -4.07
CA LEU A 83 45.21 -55.65 -3.04
C LEU A 83 46.49 -56.26 -3.66
N PRO A 84 47.70 -55.83 -3.27
CA PRO A 84 48.92 -56.59 -3.52
C PRO A 84 48.97 -57.81 -2.60
N ALA A 85 49.42 -58.92 -3.17
CA ALA A 85 49.53 -60.24 -2.58
C ALA A 85 50.34 -60.31 -1.26
N VAL A 86 49.72 -60.80 -0.18
CA VAL A 86 50.37 -61.70 0.79
C VAL A 86 49.34 -62.62 1.47
N ALA A 87 49.65 -63.91 1.51
CA ALA A 87 49.11 -64.96 2.39
C ALA A 87 47.79 -65.65 1.99
N ASP A 88 47.90 -66.50 0.95
CA ASP A 88 47.48 -67.90 1.11
C ASP A 88 48.00 -68.46 2.45
N HIS A 89 47.12 -69.14 3.22
CA HIS A 89 47.33 -69.86 4.50
C HIS A 89 46.58 -69.32 5.74
N ILE A 90 45.30 -68.97 5.60
CA ILE A 90 44.39 -68.96 6.77
C ILE A 90 43.13 -69.75 6.42
N SER A 91 42.94 -70.90 7.08
CA SER A 91 41.79 -71.78 6.88
C SER A 91 40.48 -71.04 7.21
N GLN A 92 39.40 -71.30 6.46
CA GLN A 92 38.09 -70.64 6.60
C GLN A 92 37.57 -70.61 8.05
N HIS A 93 37.88 -71.65 8.84
CA HIS A 93 37.53 -71.74 10.26
C HIS A 93 38.09 -70.57 11.11
N MET A 94 39.29 -70.07 10.80
CA MET A 94 39.91 -68.95 11.52
C MET A 94 39.28 -67.59 11.15
N LYS A 95 38.72 -67.45 9.93
CA LYS A 95 37.98 -66.25 9.52
C LYS A 95 36.62 -66.19 10.20
N GLU A 96 35.92 -67.32 10.32
CA GLU A 96 34.64 -67.40 11.01
C GLU A 96 34.79 -67.20 12.53
N GLU A 97 35.84 -67.74 13.14
CA GLU A 97 36.13 -67.55 14.57
C GLU A 97 36.57 -66.11 14.90
N ALA A 98 37.31 -65.45 14.00
CA ALA A 98 37.66 -64.02 14.14
C ALA A 98 36.44 -63.10 13.98
N VAL A 99 35.50 -63.44 13.10
CA VAL A 99 34.23 -62.70 12.94
C VAL A 99 33.32 -62.93 14.16
N ARG A 100 33.28 -64.14 14.72
CA ARG A 100 32.50 -64.44 15.93
C ARG A 100 33.07 -63.75 17.17
N MET A 101 34.39 -63.74 17.35
CA MET A 101 35.05 -62.97 18.42
C MET A 101 34.91 -61.45 18.23
N ALA A 102 34.86 -60.95 16.99
CA ALA A 102 34.59 -59.55 16.71
C ALA A 102 33.12 -59.18 17.01
N HIS A 103 32.17 -60.09 16.78
CA HIS A 103 30.77 -59.91 17.16
C HIS A 103 30.52 -60.06 18.67
N GLU A 104 31.19 -60.99 19.36
CA GLU A 104 31.14 -61.11 20.82
C GLU A 104 31.80 -59.89 21.48
N ARG A 105 32.94 -59.39 20.99
CA ARG A 105 33.56 -58.14 21.48
C ARG A 105 32.74 -56.90 21.16
N ALA A 106 32.05 -56.84 20.02
CA ALA A 106 31.15 -55.74 19.69
C ALA A 106 29.86 -55.79 20.52
N ALA A 107 29.39 -56.98 20.89
CA ALA A 107 28.26 -57.18 21.79
C ALA A 107 28.63 -56.86 23.25
N GLU A 108 29.82 -57.24 23.71
CA GLU A 108 30.36 -56.84 25.02
C GLU A 108 30.61 -55.32 25.08
N ALA A 109 31.15 -54.71 24.02
CA ALA A 109 31.31 -53.26 23.93
C ALA A 109 29.97 -52.49 23.90
N LYS A 110 28.92 -53.06 23.28
CA LYS A 110 27.54 -52.52 23.35
C LYS A 110 26.89 -52.71 24.71
N ALA A 111 27.18 -53.82 25.42
CA ALA A 111 26.69 -54.06 26.77
C ALA A 111 27.39 -53.17 27.81
N GLU A 112 28.65 -52.79 27.57
CA GLU A 112 29.43 -51.89 28.42
C GLU A 112 29.11 -50.40 28.15
N ALA A 113 28.71 -50.05 26.92
CA ALA A 113 28.23 -48.72 26.54
C ALA A 113 26.80 -48.38 27.07
N ALA A 114 26.07 -49.36 27.62
CA ALA A 114 24.71 -49.19 28.15
C ALA A 114 24.67 -48.84 29.66
N LYS A 115 25.81 -48.62 30.32
CA LYS A 115 25.86 -48.03 31.67
C LYS A 115 26.16 -46.53 31.58
N PRO A 116 25.47 -45.66 32.33
CA PRO A 116 25.75 -44.23 32.31
C PRO A 116 27.13 -43.98 32.93
N HIS A 117 28.13 -43.74 32.09
CA HIS A 117 29.47 -43.36 32.51
C HIS A 117 29.62 -41.84 32.46
N ASP A 118 29.77 -41.22 33.62
CA ASP A 118 29.74 -39.77 33.85
C ASP A 118 30.97 -38.98 33.35
N ASN A 119 31.89 -39.58 32.57
CA ASN A 119 33.17 -38.95 32.19
C ASN A 119 33.65 -39.31 30.77
N ILE A 120 32.82 -39.11 29.76
CA ILE A 120 33.28 -39.13 28.35
C ILE A 120 33.67 -37.71 27.93
N ARG A 121 34.96 -37.50 27.63
CA ARG A 121 35.49 -36.26 27.07
C ARG A 121 34.93 -36.06 25.66
N TRP A 122 34.03 -35.11 25.47
CA TRP A 122 33.38 -34.81 24.19
C TRP A 122 34.38 -34.09 23.28
N ASN A 123 34.78 -34.74 22.18
CA ASN A 123 35.69 -34.14 21.20
C ASN A 123 34.87 -33.56 20.03
N PRO A 124 34.71 -32.23 19.91
CA PRO A 124 33.95 -31.61 18.83
C PRO A 124 34.54 -32.04 17.47
N ASN A 125 33.67 -32.47 16.56
CA ASN A 125 34.08 -32.78 15.20
C ASN A 125 34.59 -31.49 14.52
N LYS A 126 35.90 -31.37 14.33
CA LYS A 126 36.56 -30.14 13.85
C LYS A 126 36.15 -29.76 12.43
N ASN A 127 35.67 -30.72 11.63
CA ASN A 127 35.31 -30.51 10.22
C ASN A 127 33.80 -30.37 9.97
N ARG A 128 32.95 -30.32 11.01
CA ARG A 128 31.47 -30.16 10.95
C ARG A 128 30.67 -31.17 10.09
N LYS A 129 31.31 -31.99 9.25
CA LYS A 129 30.68 -33.04 8.45
C LYS A 129 30.13 -34.16 9.34
N ILE A 130 28.90 -34.58 9.07
CA ILE A 130 28.33 -35.77 9.71
C ILE A 130 29.00 -37.00 9.06
N ALA A 131 29.55 -37.89 9.87
CA ALA A 131 30.14 -39.14 9.39
C ALA A 131 29.00 -40.14 9.12
N THR A 132 28.39 -40.03 7.95
CA THR A 132 27.25 -40.84 7.49
C THR A 132 27.37 -41.08 5.99
N ASP A 133 26.90 -42.24 5.53
CA ASP A 133 26.73 -42.55 4.11
C ASP A 133 25.29 -42.32 3.65
N LYS A 134 24.40 -41.79 4.51
CA LYS A 134 22.98 -41.57 4.20
C LYS A 134 22.64 -40.08 4.15
N SER A 135 21.74 -39.73 3.25
CA SER A 135 21.16 -38.40 3.12
C SER A 135 19.66 -38.45 2.92
N VAL A 136 18.94 -37.46 3.45
CA VAL A 136 17.57 -37.16 3.03
C VAL A 136 17.59 -36.30 1.77
N VAL A 137 16.63 -36.53 0.88
CA VAL A 137 16.37 -35.73 -0.32
C VAL A 137 15.08 -34.95 -0.06
N LEU A 138 15.20 -33.62 -0.07
CA LEU A 138 14.12 -32.69 0.27
C LEU A 138 13.90 -31.72 -0.90
N GLU A 139 12.71 -31.14 -1.01
CA GLU A 139 12.51 -29.96 -1.85
C GLU A 139 13.35 -28.78 -1.31
N ASN A 140 14.01 -28.05 -2.20
CA ASN A 140 14.75 -26.85 -1.82
C ASN A 140 13.78 -25.68 -1.57
N ALA A 141 13.70 -25.24 -0.31
CA ALA A 141 12.85 -24.12 0.11
C ALA A 141 13.17 -22.78 -0.56
N ALA A 142 14.37 -22.60 -1.11
CA ALA A 142 14.80 -21.39 -1.82
C ALA A 142 14.66 -21.52 -3.36
N TYR A 143 14.21 -22.66 -3.87
CA TYR A 143 13.97 -22.84 -5.30
C TYR A 143 12.71 -22.10 -5.75
N GLY A 144 12.78 -21.45 -6.92
CA GLY A 144 11.70 -20.66 -7.49
C GLY A 144 11.73 -19.16 -7.15
N PHE A 145 12.63 -18.72 -6.27
CA PHE A 145 12.87 -17.30 -5.98
C PHE A 145 13.98 -16.75 -6.88
N HIS A 146 13.90 -15.47 -7.23
CA HIS A 146 14.97 -14.75 -7.93
C HIS A 146 16.10 -14.39 -6.97
N HIS A 147 15.79 -13.70 -5.87
CA HIS A 147 16.77 -13.31 -4.86
C HIS A 147 16.30 -13.69 -3.44
N PRO A 148 16.36 -14.97 -3.05
CA PRO A 148 15.82 -15.43 -1.77
C PRO A 148 16.57 -14.84 -0.56
N ASN A 149 15.85 -14.08 0.26
CA ASN A 149 16.26 -13.76 1.62
C ASN A 149 15.97 -14.96 2.53
N ILE A 150 16.95 -15.40 3.32
CA ILE A 150 16.85 -16.62 4.14
C ILE A 150 17.23 -16.33 5.59
N LEU A 151 16.41 -16.78 6.55
CA LEU A 151 16.69 -16.72 7.99
C LEU A 151 16.42 -18.08 8.67
N ASP A 152 17.44 -18.60 9.37
CA ASP A 152 17.32 -19.78 10.23
C ASP A 152 17.12 -19.33 11.68
N ALA A 153 15.91 -19.55 12.22
CA ALA A 153 15.55 -19.33 13.61
C ALA A 153 15.60 -20.65 14.39
N LYS A 154 16.65 -20.84 15.19
CA LYS A 154 16.89 -22.07 15.95
C LYS A 154 16.12 -22.08 17.26
N LEU A 155 15.19 -23.01 17.39
CA LEU A 155 14.22 -23.12 18.47
C LEU A 155 14.76 -23.88 19.69
N GLY A 156 14.14 -23.62 20.84
CA GLY A 156 14.38 -24.30 22.11
C GLY A 156 15.14 -23.44 23.12
N GLN A 157 14.69 -23.45 24.37
CA GLN A 157 15.50 -23.02 25.52
C GLN A 157 16.52 -24.11 25.88
N ARG A 158 16.13 -25.37 25.74
CA ARG A 158 16.96 -26.56 25.85
C ARG A 158 17.33 -27.07 24.45
N LEU A 159 18.63 -27.16 24.18
CA LEU A 159 19.17 -27.51 22.84
C LEU A 159 19.79 -28.91 22.77
N TRP A 160 19.65 -29.72 23.82
CA TRP A 160 20.29 -31.03 23.95
C TRP A 160 19.28 -32.11 24.34
N ALA A 161 19.37 -33.27 23.70
CA ALA A 161 18.54 -34.45 23.95
C ALA A 161 18.88 -35.16 25.28
N ASP A 162 17.97 -35.99 25.79
CA ASP A 162 18.06 -36.61 27.12
C ASP A 162 19.29 -37.53 27.32
N ASP A 163 19.88 -38.02 26.24
CA ASP A 163 21.07 -38.87 26.20
C ASP A 163 22.39 -38.09 26.04
N ALA A 164 22.34 -36.76 25.91
CA ALA A 164 23.53 -35.95 25.64
C ALA A 164 24.57 -36.04 26.78
N PRO A 165 25.90 -36.11 26.49
CA PRO A 165 26.95 -36.10 27.52
C PRO A 165 27.00 -34.80 28.33
N MET A 166 27.43 -34.85 29.59
CA MET A 166 27.47 -33.69 30.51
C MET A 166 28.25 -32.48 29.98
N GLU A 167 29.36 -32.69 29.27
CA GLU A 167 30.11 -31.60 28.64
C GLU A 167 29.31 -30.91 27.51
N LYS A 168 28.56 -31.69 26.72
CA LYS A 168 27.67 -31.18 25.64
C LYS A 168 26.53 -30.36 26.26
N ARG A 169 25.93 -30.84 27.36
CA ARG A 169 24.88 -30.13 28.11
C ARG A 169 25.38 -28.77 28.61
N LYS A 170 26.47 -28.76 29.40
CA LYS A 170 27.08 -27.53 29.94
C LYS A 170 27.37 -26.49 28.85
N ARG A 171 27.86 -26.93 27.70
CA ARG A 171 28.15 -26.04 26.57
C ARG A 171 26.88 -25.41 25.99
N PHE A 172 25.84 -26.21 25.76
CA PHE A 172 24.59 -25.69 25.21
C PHE A 172 23.83 -24.84 26.22
N ASP A 173 23.88 -25.16 27.51
CA ASP A 173 23.31 -24.33 28.58
C ASP A 173 23.98 -22.94 28.60
N GLU A 174 25.30 -22.88 28.44
CA GLU A 174 26.02 -21.61 28.34
C GLU A 174 25.60 -20.81 27.09
N ILE A 175 25.44 -21.48 25.94
CA ILE A 175 24.96 -20.84 24.71
C ILE A 175 23.54 -20.30 24.90
N THR A 176 22.64 -21.09 25.51
CA THR A 176 21.27 -20.64 25.81
C THR A 176 21.30 -19.40 26.70
N ARG A 177 22.14 -19.38 27.73
CA ARG A 177 22.26 -18.24 28.66
C ARG A 177 22.78 -16.96 27.99
N GLN A 178 23.67 -17.10 27.01
CA GLN A 178 24.33 -15.97 26.34
C GLN A 178 23.56 -15.45 25.10
N THR A 179 22.51 -16.14 24.67
CA THR A 179 21.77 -15.80 23.43
C THR A 179 20.29 -15.60 23.69
N THR A 180 19.55 -15.19 22.66
CA THR A 180 18.10 -15.03 22.74
C THR A 180 17.36 -16.36 22.96
N ASN A 181 18.01 -17.53 22.81
CA ASN A 181 17.37 -18.82 23.16
C ASN A 181 16.88 -18.84 24.61
N GLY A 182 17.63 -18.26 25.56
CA GLY A 182 17.20 -18.21 26.95
C GLY A 182 16.00 -17.30 27.19
N SER A 183 15.95 -16.14 26.52
CA SER A 183 14.93 -15.11 26.77
C SER A 183 13.68 -15.25 25.91
N HIS A 184 13.83 -15.64 24.64
CA HIS A 184 12.78 -15.69 23.62
C HIS A 184 12.54 -17.11 23.10
N GLY A 185 13.24 -18.13 23.60
CA GLY A 185 13.08 -19.51 23.12
C GLY A 185 13.61 -19.77 21.71
N PHE A 186 14.20 -18.78 21.03
CA PHE A 186 14.88 -18.96 19.75
C PHE A 186 16.11 -18.05 19.59
N ARG A 187 16.98 -18.34 18.62
CA ARG A 187 18.01 -17.41 18.14
C ARG A 187 18.11 -17.41 16.63
N ILE A 188 18.57 -16.30 16.06
CA ILE A 188 19.02 -16.24 14.67
C ILE A 188 20.31 -17.07 14.54
N ALA A 189 20.26 -18.23 13.91
CA ALA A 189 21.42 -19.09 13.70
C ALA A 189 22.23 -18.71 12.46
N GLY A 190 21.55 -18.13 11.47
CA GLY A 190 22.13 -17.57 10.26
C GLY A 190 21.07 -16.77 9.51
N MET A 191 21.49 -15.73 8.80
CA MET A 191 20.60 -14.87 8.03
C MET A 191 21.34 -14.35 6.78
N ARG A 192 20.67 -14.31 5.63
CA ARG A 192 21.20 -13.82 4.35
C ARG A 192 20.17 -12.88 3.74
N VAL A 193 20.58 -11.66 3.43
CA VAL A 193 19.69 -10.58 2.97
C VAL A 193 20.28 -9.93 1.72
N TYR A 194 19.52 -9.94 0.62
CA TYR A 194 19.84 -9.33 -0.66
C TYR A 194 19.92 -7.81 -0.49
N LYS A 195 21.03 -7.22 -0.97
CA LYS A 195 21.38 -5.81 -0.78
C LYS A 195 21.22 -5.34 0.67
N GLY A 196 21.47 -6.23 1.64
CA GLY A 196 21.24 -5.98 3.06
C GLY A 196 22.29 -5.07 3.71
N GLY A 197 21.86 -4.29 4.70
CA GLY A 197 22.75 -3.44 5.50
C GLY A 197 23.24 -2.15 4.82
N ASP A 198 23.98 -1.35 5.57
CA ASP A 198 24.29 0.02 5.14
C ASP A 198 25.49 0.11 4.19
N ASN A 199 26.39 -0.88 4.23
CA ASN A 199 27.68 -0.85 3.56
C ASN A 199 27.77 -1.91 2.45
N GLU A 200 27.81 -1.46 1.19
CA GLU A 200 27.88 -2.33 0.01
C GLU A 200 29.18 -3.14 -0.07
N ALA A 201 30.25 -2.69 0.60
CA ALA A 201 31.52 -3.41 0.62
C ALA A 201 31.47 -4.73 1.42
N GLU A 202 30.39 -4.97 2.18
CA GLU A 202 30.16 -6.20 2.94
C GLU A 202 29.37 -7.26 2.15
N TRP A 203 28.98 -6.95 0.92
CA TRP A 203 28.21 -7.86 0.09
C TRP A 203 29.10 -8.91 -0.58
N ASP A 204 28.55 -10.11 -0.76
CA ASP A 204 29.15 -11.16 -1.57
C ASP A 204 29.02 -10.85 -3.08
N GLN A 205 29.51 -11.77 -3.93
CA GLN A 205 29.48 -11.61 -5.39
C GLN A 205 28.06 -11.61 -5.98
N GLU A 206 27.06 -12.03 -5.20
CA GLU A 206 25.64 -12.07 -5.58
C GLU A 206 24.85 -10.91 -4.93
N ASN A 207 25.54 -9.93 -4.35
CA ASN A 207 24.99 -8.76 -3.66
C ASN A 207 24.25 -9.08 -2.34
N TYR A 208 24.59 -10.17 -1.65
CA TYR A 208 24.00 -10.49 -0.35
C TYR A 208 24.90 -10.09 0.82
N LYS A 209 24.27 -9.66 1.91
CA LYS A 209 24.90 -9.60 3.22
C LYS A 209 24.60 -10.86 4.01
N VAL A 210 25.65 -11.57 4.43
CA VAL A 210 25.55 -12.81 5.22
C VAL A 210 25.86 -12.54 6.69
N TYR A 211 24.86 -12.76 7.53
CA TYR A 211 24.93 -12.69 8.97
C TYR A 211 25.12 -14.09 9.54
N ASN A 212 26.37 -14.42 9.88
CA ASN A 212 26.75 -15.76 10.30
C ASN A 212 26.33 -16.07 11.76
N LYS A 213 26.62 -17.28 12.22
CA LYS A 213 26.35 -17.73 13.61
C LYS A 213 26.86 -16.81 14.73
N ASP A 214 27.93 -16.06 14.49
CA ASP A 214 28.55 -15.21 15.51
C ASP A 214 27.75 -13.91 15.65
N TYR A 215 27.08 -13.47 14.58
CA TYR A 215 26.10 -12.39 14.61
C TYR A 215 24.98 -12.67 15.62
N GLY A 216 24.28 -13.79 15.44
CA GLY A 216 23.18 -14.19 16.32
C GLY A 216 23.59 -14.57 17.74
N ARG A 217 24.89 -14.82 17.98
CA ARG A 217 25.41 -15.17 19.31
C ARG A 217 25.92 -13.98 20.10
N PHE A 218 26.48 -12.97 19.44
CA PHE A 218 27.21 -11.89 20.10
C PHE A 218 26.65 -10.51 19.82
N GLN A 219 25.87 -10.33 18.75
CA GLN A 219 25.30 -9.03 18.36
C GLN A 219 23.79 -8.96 18.60
N VAL A 220 23.07 -10.07 18.44
CA VAL A 220 21.63 -10.16 18.69
C VAL A 220 21.36 -10.50 20.16
N ASN A 221 20.51 -9.72 20.81
CA ASN A 221 20.12 -9.86 22.20
C ASN A 221 18.64 -9.46 22.39
N LYS A 222 18.16 -9.52 23.64
CA LYS A 222 16.75 -9.27 23.95
C LYS A 222 16.27 -7.84 23.61
N ASP A 223 17.17 -6.86 23.58
CA ASP A 223 16.82 -5.45 23.42
C ASP A 223 16.79 -5.02 21.95
N ASN A 224 17.42 -5.79 21.05
CA ASN A 224 17.46 -5.47 19.61
C ASN A 224 16.84 -6.53 18.70
N ILE A 225 16.39 -7.68 19.21
CA ILE A 225 15.88 -8.79 18.38
C ILE A 225 14.82 -8.34 17.35
N VAL A 226 13.88 -7.47 17.72
CA VAL A 226 12.86 -6.95 16.79
C VAL A 226 13.51 -6.15 15.66
N GLN A 227 14.47 -5.27 15.98
CA GLN A 227 15.22 -4.50 14.97
C GLN A 227 16.03 -5.40 14.05
N GLU A 228 16.58 -6.50 14.57
CA GLU A 228 17.33 -7.47 13.78
C GLU A 228 16.43 -8.27 12.84
N MET A 229 15.22 -8.62 13.29
CA MET A 229 14.17 -9.21 12.44
C MET A 229 13.64 -8.19 11.43
N ARG A 230 13.58 -6.90 11.78
CA ARG A 230 13.21 -5.82 10.84
C ARG A 230 14.20 -5.73 9.68
N LYS A 231 15.51 -5.86 9.92
CA LYS A 231 16.53 -5.88 8.86
C LYS A 231 16.40 -7.06 7.89
N PHE A 232 15.75 -8.14 8.30
CA PHE A 232 15.49 -9.29 7.44
C PHE A 232 14.37 -9.00 6.44
N ILE A 233 13.29 -8.36 6.90
CA ILE A 233 12.07 -8.13 6.10
C ILE A 233 12.13 -6.80 5.32
N PHE A 234 12.51 -5.71 5.98
CA PHE A 234 12.42 -4.36 5.43
C PHE A 234 13.75 -3.93 4.82
N ASN A 235 13.77 -3.66 3.52
CA ASN A 235 14.96 -3.22 2.81
C ASN A 235 14.63 -2.31 1.61
N GLU A 236 14.59 -1.00 1.85
CA GLU A 236 14.32 0.01 0.81
C GLU A 236 15.33 -0.05 -0.34
N LYS A 237 16.60 -0.39 -0.08
CA LYS A 237 17.64 -0.50 -1.13
C LYS A 237 17.38 -1.64 -2.11
N ALA A 238 16.65 -2.66 -1.67
CA ALA A 238 16.20 -3.75 -2.51
C ALA A 238 14.80 -3.51 -3.09
N GLY A 239 14.20 -2.34 -2.86
CA GLY A 239 12.87 -2.00 -3.36
C GLY A 239 11.70 -2.53 -2.51
N ILE A 240 11.99 -3.09 -1.33
CA ILE A 240 10.99 -3.54 -0.37
C ILE A 240 10.65 -2.36 0.56
N ASP A 241 9.52 -1.73 0.30
CA ASP A 241 8.98 -0.64 1.11
C ASP A 241 8.21 -1.17 2.33
N GLU A 242 7.71 -0.26 3.17
CA GLU A 242 6.97 -0.60 4.39
C GLU A 242 5.69 -1.41 4.12
N ASP A 243 5.01 -1.16 2.99
CA ASP A 243 3.77 -1.88 2.64
C ASP A 243 4.07 -3.33 2.25
N LEU A 244 5.09 -3.56 1.41
CA LEU A 244 5.54 -4.90 1.06
C LEU A 244 6.11 -5.65 2.26
N GLY A 245 6.92 -4.99 3.07
CA GLY A 245 7.49 -5.58 4.27
C GLY A 245 6.40 -6.04 5.25
N ARG A 246 5.34 -5.24 5.43
CA ARG A 246 4.17 -5.62 6.23
C ARG A 246 3.41 -6.81 5.64
N ALA A 247 3.15 -6.81 4.33
CA ALA A 247 2.46 -7.93 3.69
C ALA A 247 3.21 -9.25 3.89
N ILE A 248 4.54 -9.24 3.79
CA ILE A 248 5.38 -10.41 4.09
C ILE A 248 5.34 -10.76 5.59
N ALA A 249 5.40 -9.78 6.48
CA ALA A 249 5.33 -10.01 7.92
C ALA A 249 4.00 -10.64 8.35
N GLU A 250 2.87 -10.16 7.80
CA GLU A 250 1.53 -10.73 7.99
C GLU A 250 1.42 -12.17 7.47
N ALA A 251 2.01 -12.42 6.29
CA ALA A 251 2.01 -13.76 5.71
C ALA A 251 2.78 -14.77 6.58
N PHE A 252 3.97 -14.40 7.07
CA PHE A 252 4.73 -15.21 8.03
C PHE A 252 4.02 -15.36 9.37
N LEU A 253 3.32 -14.32 9.85
CA LEU A 253 2.55 -14.37 11.08
C LEU A 253 1.43 -15.43 11.00
N ASN A 254 0.71 -15.50 9.88
CA ASN A 254 -0.33 -16.49 9.67
C ASN A 254 0.24 -17.93 9.68
N ASP A 255 1.35 -18.16 8.98
CA ASP A 255 2.04 -19.47 8.98
C ASP A 255 2.57 -19.82 10.37
N LEU A 256 3.11 -18.85 11.13
CA LEU A 256 3.58 -19.07 12.50
C LEU A 256 2.45 -19.49 13.45
N ARG A 257 1.26 -18.87 13.32
CA ARG A 257 0.06 -19.28 14.07
C ARG A 257 -0.39 -20.70 13.69
N HIS A 258 -0.25 -21.06 12.42
CA HIS A 258 -0.50 -22.43 11.97
C HIS A 258 0.52 -23.42 12.56
N VAL A 259 1.81 -23.09 12.55
CA VAL A 259 2.88 -23.87 13.20
C VAL A 259 2.59 -24.07 14.69
N GLU A 260 2.21 -23.02 15.42
CA GLU A 260 1.85 -23.14 16.83
C GLU A 260 0.68 -24.12 17.04
N LYS A 261 -0.38 -23.99 16.24
CA LYS A 261 -1.58 -24.84 16.32
C LYS A 261 -1.26 -26.31 16.10
N VAL A 262 -0.40 -26.63 15.12
CA VAL A 262 0.01 -28.02 14.83
C VAL A 262 0.95 -28.54 15.91
N LEU A 263 2.00 -27.80 16.28
CA LEU A 263 2.97 -28.23 17.31
C LEU A 263 2.33 -28.37 18.70
N ALA A 264 1.24 -27.64 18.99
CA ALA A 264 0.48 -27.79 20.23
C ALA A 264 -0.37 -29.08 20.28
N ARG A 265 -0.66 -29.69 19.12
CA ARG A 265 -1.45 -30.92 18.99
C ARG A 265 -0.58 -32.16 18.82
N GLU A 266 0.60 -31.98 18.23
CA GLU A 266 1.52 -33.06 17.93
C GLU A 266 2.52 -33.28 19.06
N GLU A 267 2.52 -34.48 19.63
CA GLU A 267 3.40 -34.84 20.73
C GLU A 267 4.77 -35.27 20.20
N SER A 268 5.60 -34.30 19.81
CA SER A 268 7.01 -34.48 19.43
C SER A 268 7.95 -33.84 20.45
N ARG A 269 9.23 -34.21 20.44
CA ARG A 269 10.31 -33.47 21.11
C ARG A 269 11.39 -33.21 20.11
N MET A 270 11.76 -31.94 19.94
CA MET A 270 12.77 -31.54 18.97
C MET A 270 13.83 -30.71 19.68
N TYR A 271 15.07 -31.20 19.66
CA TYR A 271 16.20 -30.48 20.24
C TYR A 271 17.05 -29.86 19.15
N SER A 272 17.15 -28.53 19.16
CA SER A 272 17.92 -27.75 18.17
C SER A 272 17.35 -27.78 16.74
N ALA A 273 16.04 -28.00 16.59
CA ALA A 273 15.30 -27.75 15.35
C ALA A 273 15.21 -26.25 15.03
N SER A 274 14.81 -25.92 13.82
CA SER A 274 14.77 -24.55 13.31
C SER A 274 13.55 -24.26 12.46
N LEU A 275 13.06 -23.02 12.50
CA LEU A 275 12.18 -22.46 11.48
C LEU A 275 13.03 -21.73 10.44
N LEU A 276 12.85 -22.10 9.18
CA LEU A 276 13.52 -21.51 8.02
C LEU A 276 12.54 -20.58 7.30
N PHE A 277 12.80 -19.28 7.40
CA PHE A 277 12.06 -18.24 6.72
C PHE A 277 12.73 -17.96 5.38
N THR A 278 11.98 -17.99 4.29
CA THR A 278 12.46 -17.63 2.95
C THR A 278 11.46 -16.71 2.26
N PHE A 279 11.90 -15.63 1.63
CA PHE A 279 11.03 -14.79 0.80
C PHE A 279 11.78 -14.09 -0.33
N GLU A 280 11.07 -13.57 -1.32
CA GLU A 280 11.66 -12.82 -2.43
C GLU A 280 12.26 -11.49 -1.94
N GLY A 281 13.58 -11.37 -2.02
CA GLY A 281 14.34 -10.23 -1.51
C GLY A 281 14.44 -9.07 -2.48
N ASP A 282 14.05 -9.24 -3.75
CA ASP A 282 13.94 -8.15 -4.73
C ASP A 282 12.51 -7.61 -4.79
N GLY A 283 12.34 -6.34 -4.40
CA GLY A 283 11.03 -5.70 -4.30
C GLY A 283 10.29 -5.56 -5.63
N GLU A 284 10.96 -5.58 -6.78
CA GLU A 284 10.30 -5.58 -8.08
C GLU A 284 9.72 -6.97 -8.40
N ALA A 285 10.53 -8.02 -8.20
CA ALA A 285 10.10 -9.41 -8.38
C ALA A 285 9.01 -9.80 -7.38
N LEU A 286 9.10 -9.32 -6.14
CA LEU A 286 8.12 -9.56 -5.10
C LEU A 286 6.74 -8.96 -5.45
N ARG A 287 6.69 -7.71 -5.93
CA ARG A 287 5.44 -7.08 -6.41
C ARG A 287 4.84 -7.87 -7.56
N ALA A 288 5.65 -8.22 -8.55
CA ALA A 288 5.19 -8.98 -9.70
C ALA A 288 4.60 -10.35 -9.32
N ALA A 289 5.22 -11.05 -8.35
CA ALA A 289 4.73 -12.32 -7.84
C ALA A 289 3.39 -12.18 -7.09
N ILE A 290 3.25 -11.15 -6.24
CA ILE A 290 2.00 -10.83 -5.54
C ILE A 290 0.88 -10.53 -6.55
N ASP A 291 1.16 -9.68 -7.54
CA ASP A 291 0.18 -9.29 -8.56
C ASP A 291 -0.27 -10.51 -9.39
N GLN A 292 0.64 -11.40 -9.75
CA GLN A 292 0.33 -12.62 -10.51
C GLN A 292 -0.55 -13.58 -9.70
N GLN A 293 -0.27 -13.76 -8.40
CA GLN A 293 -1.13 -14.61 -7.55
C GLN A 293 -2.53 -14.00 -7.35
N ALA A 294 -2.65 -12.68 -7.21
CA ALA A 294 -3.94 -11.99 -7.08
C ALA A 294 -4.81 -12.10 -8.35
N GLN A 295 -4.19 -12.06 -9.53
CA GLN A 295 -4.88 -12.26 -10.82
C GLN A 295 -5.46 -13.67 -10.96
N ILE A 296 -4.78 -14.68 -10.44
CA ILE A 296 -5.21 -16.08 -10.57
C ILE A 296 -6.33 -16.38 -9.56
N ALA A 297 -6.23 -15.86 -8.33
CA ALA A 297 -7.27 -15.99 -7.32
C ALA A 297 -8.62 -15.33 -7.68
N SER A 298 -8.62 -14.40 -8.65
CA SER A 298 -9.84 -13.71 -9.12
C SER A 298 -10.51 -14.37 -10.33
N THR A 299 -9.99 -15.51 -10.81
CA THR A 299 -10.58 -16.27 -11.92
C THR A 299 -11.60 -17.29 -11.39
N PRO A 300 -12.91 -17.20 -11.73
CA PRO A 300 -13.93 -18.11 -11.21
C PRO A 300 -13.82 -19.50 -11.84
N THR A 301 -13.70 -20.54 -11.01
CA THR A 301 -13.71 -21.95 -11.45
C THR A 301 -15.11 -22.38 -11.93
N PRO A 302 -15.20 -23.31 -12.91
CA PRO A 302 -16.48 -23.75 -13.50
C PRO A 302 -17.49 -24.35 -12.51
N ALA A 303 -17.03 -24.84 -11.35
CA ALA A 303 -17.86 -25.48 -10.33
C ALA A 303 -18.84 -24.52 -9.62
N GLN A 304 -18.55 -23.21 -9.57
CA GLN A 304 -19.40 -22.24 -8.86
C GLN A 304 -20.67 -21.85 -9.64
N ASN A 305 -20.69 -22.05 -10.97
CA ASN A 305 -21.86 -21.73 -11.81
C ASN A 305 -23.01 -22.74 -11.68
N ALA A 306 -22.75 -23.97 -11.22
CA ALA A 306 -23.78 -24.99 -11.09
C ALA A 306 -24.67 -24.84 -9.83
N ARG A 307 -24.24 -24.06 -8.84
CA ARG A 307 -24.96 -23.91 -7.56
C ARG A 307 -25.93 -22.72 -7.54
N VAL A 308 -25.80 -21.79 -8.49
CA VAL A 308 -26.64 -20.57 -8.57
C VAL A 308 -27.95 -20.80 -9.34
N GLU A 309 -28.03 -21.78 -10.25
CA GLU A 309 -29.25 -22.04 -11.03
C GLU A 309 -30.38 -22.79 -10.27
N LYS A 310 -30.14 -23.32 -9.06
CA LYS A 310 -31.15 -24.11 -8.32
C LYS A 310 -31.97 -23.34 -7.27
N LEU A 311 -31.77 -22.03 -7.09
CA LEU A 311 -32.49 -21.22 -6.09
C LEU A 311 -33.47 -20.19 -6.69
N SER A 312 -33.69 -20.18 -8.01
CA SER A 312 -34.55 -19.18 -8.68
C SER A 312 -36.02 -19.56 -8.84
N ASN A 313 -36.47 -20.70 -8.33
CA ASN A 313 -37.88 -21.11 -8.40
C ASN A 313 -38.57 -21.09 -7.02
N GLY A 314 -39.06 -19.91 -6.63
CA GLY A 314 -39.96 -19.71 -5.51
C GLY A 314 -40.59 -18.31 -5.51
N GLU A 315 -41.91 -18.25 -5.71
CA GLU A 315 -42.75 -17.03 -5.80
C GLU A 315 -42.81 -16.19 -4.49
N PRO A 316 -43.27 -14.92 -4.55
CA PRO A 316 -42.92 -13.88 -3.59
C PRO A 316 -43.94 -13.71 -2.47
N THR A 317 -43.48 -13.38 -1.26
CA THR A 317 -44.32 -12.81 -0.20
C THR A 317 -43.76 -11.48 0.29
N LEU A 318 -44.55 -10.42 0.08
CA LEU A 318 -44.38 -9.09 0.64
C LEU A 318 -44.51 -9.11 2.18
N SER A 319 -43.65 -8.36 2.88
CA SER A 319 -44.13 -7.26 3.74
C SER A 319 -42.96 -6.46 4.33
N THR A 320 -43.01 -5.15 4.06
CA THR A 320 -42.35 -4.05 4.75
C THR A 320 -42.66 -4.02 6.25
N VAL A 321 -41.73 -3.58 7.11
CA VAL A 321 -41.87 -2.43 8.04
C VAL A 321 -40.66 -2.33 8.98
N ARG A 322 -40.26 -1.07 9.20
CA ARG A 322 -39.20 -0.50 10.06
C ARG A 322 -39.46 -0.68 11.56
N VAL A 323 -38.40 -0.72 12.38
CA VAL A 323 -38.15 0.08 13.63
C VAL A 323 -36.77 -0.33 14.19
N ASP A 324 -35.82 0.57 14.46
CA ASP A 324 -35.71 1.60 15.51
C ASP A 324 -35.32 1.05 16.90
N SER A 325 -34.15 1.49 17.36
CA SER A 325 -33.58 1.65 18.72
C SER A 325 -34.12 0.79 19.87
N GLY A 326 -33.21 0.04 20.51
CA GLY A 326 -33.49 -0.95 21.56
C GLY A 326 -33.80 -0.43 22.98
N ILE A 327 -34.34 -1.36 23.77
CA ILE A 327 -34.17 -1.67 25.19
C ILE A 327 -35.02 -2.94 25.42
N VAL A 328 -34.44 -4.04 25.89
CA VAL A 328 -35.16 -5.28 26.26
C VAL A 328 -35.05 -5.46 27.77
N MET A 329 -36.19 -5.48 28.45
CA MET A 329 -36.36 -6.05 29.80
C MET A 329 -36.82 -7.50 29.64
N ASP A 330 -36.43 -8.38 30.55
CA ASP A 330 -36.99 -9.74 30.63
C ASP A 330 -38.26 -9.77 31.51
N ASP A 331 -38.97 -10.90 31.42
CA ASP A 331 -40.34 -11.08 31.96
C ASP A 331 -40.43 -11.06 33.51
N ASP A 332 -39.32 -10.88 34.23
CA ASP A 332 -39.30 -10.75 35.69
C ASP A 332 -38.82 -9.37 36.19
N GLY A 333 -38.52 -8.42 35.30
CA GLY A 333 -38.42 -6.99 35.63
C GLY A 333 -37.14 -6.53 36.33
N GLU A 334 -36.00 -7.19 36.15
CA GLU A 334 -34.68 -6.65 36.57
C GLU A 334 -33.86 -6.07 35.40
N MET A 335 -33.15 -4.96 35.65
CA MET A 335 -32.22 -4.36 34.68
C MET A 335 -30.87 -5.06 34.70
N VAL A 336 -30.50 -5.73 33.61
CA VAL A 336 -29.16 -6.32 33.43
C VAL A 336 -28.21 -5.29 32.79
N TYR A 337 -27.24 -4.79 33.56
CA TYR A 337 -26.08 -4.09 33.02
C TYR A 337 -25.01 -5.13 32.60
N GLY A 338 -24.87 -5.35 31.29
CA GLY A 338 -23.78 -6.13 30.71
C GLY A 338 -22.60 -5.24 30.33
N ASN A 339 -21.42 -5.57 30.88
CA ASN A 339 -20.15 -4.89 30.69
C ASN A 339 -19.68 -4.84 29.22
N GLY A 340 -18.88 -3.81 28.92
CA GLY A 340 -18.45 -3.40 27.59
C GLY A 340 -17.87 -4.49 26.70
N GLY A 341 -18.36 -4.51 25.46
CA GLY A 341 -17.79 -5.22 24.32
C GLY A 341 -17.50 -4.20 23.22
N ILE A 342 -16.24 -4.20 22.79
CA ILE A 342 -15.65 -3.41 21.72
C ILE A 342 -16.33 -3.76 20.40
N ILE A 343 -16.65 -2.75 19.59
CA ILE A 343 -17.14 -2.91 18.22
C ILE A 343 -15.89 -3.03 17.34
N GLU A 344 -15.48 -4.26 17.02
CA GLU A 344 -14.51 -4.55 15.97
C GLU A 344 -15.21 -4.56 14.62
N GLY A 345 -14.64 -3.80 13.68
CA GLY A 345 -15.08 -3.75 12.29
C GLY A 345 -14.54 -4.94 11.51
N ASP A 346 -15.43 -5.57 10.76
CA ASP A 346 -15.16 -6.68 9.87
C ASP A 346 -14.18 -6.26 8.75
N VAL A 347 -12.92 -6.70 8.85
CA VAL A 347 -12.05 -6.93 7.70
C VAL A 347 -12.25 -8.40 7.30
N LYS A 348 -12.79 -8.64 6.11
CA LYS A 348 -12.87 -9.98 5.53
C LYS A 348 -11.46 -10.46 5.18
N VAL A 349 -10.83 -11.18 6.10
CA VAL A 349 -9.72 -12.09 5.79
C VAL A 349 -10.35 -13.39 5.31
N LEU A 350 -10.03 -13.81 4.08
CA LEU A 350 -10.44 -15.11 3.54
C LEU A 350 -9.78 -16.22 4.38
N GLU A 351 -10.59 -16.94 5.16
CA GLU A 351 -10.22 -18.24 5.71
C GLU A 351 -10.13 -19.25 4.56
N LEU A 352 -8.91 -19.66 4.20
CA LEU A 352 -8.65 -20.87 3.43
C LEU A 352 -8.05 -21.93 4.36
N THR A 353 -8.88 -22.61 5.16
CA THR A 353 -8.61 -24.01 5.55
C THR A 353 -9.92 -24.71 5.93
N GLY A 354 -10.41 -25.57 5.05
CA GLY A 354 -11.59 -26.39 5.29
C GLY A 354 -11.80 -27.34 4.12
N SER A 355 -11.23 -28.55 4.26
CA SER A 355 -11.34 -29.70 3.38
C SER A 355 -12.78 -30.03 3.01
N ASP A 356 -13.08 -30.10 1.71
CA ASP A 356 -14.06 -31.01 1.15
C ASP A 356 -13.48 -31.51 -0.18
N ASP A 357 -13.34 -32.84 -0.27
CA ASP A 357 -12.87 -33.59 -1.42
C ASP A 357 -13.73 -33.29 -2.66
N ASP A 358 -13.11 -32.84 -3.75
CA ASP A 358 -13.59 -33.07 -5.12
C ASP A 358 -12.39 -32.91 -6.09
N ASP A 359 -12.07 -34.02 -6.77
CA ASP A 359 -11.01 -34.15 -7.77
C ASP A 359 -11.24 -33.20 -8.96
N ASP A 360 -10.42 -32.15 -9.10
CA ASP A 360 -10.14 -31.45 -10.36
C ASP A 360 -8.75 -30.76 -10.26
N ASP A 361 -7.69 -31.53 -10.51
CA ASP A 361 -6.30 -31.07 -10.58
C ASP A 361 -6.05 -30.26 -11.87
N GLU A 362 -6.22 -28.93 -11.83
CA GLU A 362 -5.60 -28.01 -12.80
C GLU A 362 -4.36 -27.31 -12.18
N ASP A 363 -3.20 -27.65 -12.73
CA ASP A 363 -1.83 -27.13 -12.60
C ASP A 363 -1.55 -25.87 -11.72
N PHE A 364 -1.55 -26.03 -10.39
CA PHE A 364 -1.06 -25.01 -9.44
C PHE A 364 0.48 -24.99 -9.25
N SER A 365 1.23 -25.80 -9.99
CA SER A 365 2.67 -26.03 -9.74
C SER A 365 3.61 -24.96 -10.30
N SER A 366 3.10 -23.96 -11.03
CA SER A 366 3.91 -22.94 -11.72
C SER A 366 3.71 -21.49 -11.22
N LEU A 367 3.10 -21.29 -10.05
CA LEU A 367 2.95 -19.95 -9.47
C LEU A 367 4.29 -19.45 -8.91
N PRO A 368 4.64 -18.16 -9.10
CA PRO A 368 5.83 -17.61 -8.47
C PRO A 368 5.70 -17.64 -6.95
N LYS A 369 6.72 -18.17 -6.25
CA LYS A 369 6.74 -18.23 -4.78
C LYS A 369 7.05 -16.85 -4.22
N ILE A 370 6.22 -16.36 -3.30
CA ILE A 370 6.36 -15.04 -2.65
C ILE A 370 7.15 -15.16 -1.34
N TYR A 371 6.80 -16.17 -0.54
CA TYR A 371 7.45 -16.51 0.73
C TYR A 371 7.26 -18.01 1.04
N ASN A 372 8.00 -18.52 2.01
CA ASN A 372 7.94 -19.90 2.47
C ASN A 372 8.47 -20.00 3.92
N LEU A 373 7.75 -20.71 4.80
CA LEU A 373 8.16 -21.02 6.17
C LEU A 373 8.18 -22.53 6.39
N LYS A 374 9.35 -23.10 6.73
CA LYS A 374 9.51 -24.55 6.95
C LYS A 374 10.24 -24.88 8.24
N LEU A 375 9.76 -25.90 8.96
CA LEU A 375 10.42 -26.50 10.10
C LEU A 375 11.47 -27.52 9.63
N ILE A 376 12.70 -27.38 10.11
CA ILE A 376 13.86 -28.16 9.67
C ILE A 376 14.72 -28.64 10.86
N ASP A 377 15.70 -29.50 10.56
CA ASP A 377 16.69 -30.05 11.50
C ASP A 377 16.13 -31.05 12.53
N PHE A 378 15.81 -32.27 12.10
CA PHE A 378 15.19 -33.32 12.93
C PHE A 378 16.14 -34.41 13.43
N ALA A 379 17.46 -34.19 13.38
CA ALA A 379 18.48 -35.15 13.82
C ALA A 379 18.35 -35.57 15.30
N HIS A 380 17.71 -34.74 16.12
CA HIS A 380 17.42 -35.02 17.53
C HIS A 380 15.91 -34.83 17.82
N ALA A 381 15.08 -35.32 16.90
CA ALA A 381 13.62 -35.33 17.05
C ALA A 381 13.09 -36.74 17.35
N SER A 382 11.98 -36.80 18.10
CA SER A 382 11.28 -38.05 18.41
C SER A 382 9.81 -37.78 18.72
N TRP A 383 8.92 -38.69 18.30
CA TRP A 383 7.51 -38.71 18.72
C TRP A 383 7.38 -39.25 20.15
N VAL A 384 6.60 -38.58 21.00
CA VAL A 384 6.43 -38.87 22.43
C VAL A 384 4.95 -38.91 22.87
N PRO A 385 4.14 -39.86 22.37
CA PRO A 385 2.72 -39.92 22.72
C PRO A 385 2.46 -39.95 24.24
N GLY A 386 1.49 -39.18 24.71
CA GLY A 386 1.06 -39.04 26.10
C GLY A 386 1.91 -38.08 26.96
N GLN A 387 2.89 -37.37 26.39
CA GLN A 387 3.77 -36.45 27.13
C GLN A 387 3.39 -34.96 26.98
N GLY A 388 2.35 -34.65 26.22
CA GLY A 388 1.94 -33.27 25.91
C GLY A 388 2.85 -32.57 24.89
N PRO A 389 2.52 -31.32 24.53
CA PRO A 389 3.20 -30.59 23.46
C PRO A 389 4.64 -30.19 23.80
N ASP A 390 5.45 -29.89 22.77
CA ASP A 390 6.84 -29.44 22.93
C ASP A 390 6.93 -27.98 23.37
N GLU A 391 6.65 -27.72 24.65
CA GLU A 391 6.73 -26.37 25.22
C GLU A 391 8.13 -25.74 25.08
N ASN A 392 9.18 -26.55 24.95
CA ASN A 392 10.52 -26.04 24.69
C ASN A 392 10.61 -25.30 23.34
N SER A 393 9.99 -25.86 22.30
CA SER A 393 9.96 -25.29 20.95
C SER A 393 8.88 -24.21 20.81
N LEU A 394 7.70 -24.43 21.42
CA LEU A 394 6.55 -23.51 21.36
C LEU A 394 6.84 -22.15 21.98
N VAL A 395 7.67 -22.05 23.02
CA VAL A 395 8.11 -20.74 23.55
C VAL A 395 8.82 -19.91 22.49
N GLY A 396 9.63 -20.54 21.64
CA GLY A 396 10.28 -19.90 20.50
C GLY A 396 9.28 -19.44 19.43
N VAL A 397 8.33 -20.30 19.09
CA VAL A 397 7.27 -20.00 18.10
C VAL A 397 6.39 -18.84 18.56
N ARG A 398 5.92 -18.87 19.81
CA ARG A 398 5.10 -17.77 20.38
C ARG A 398 5.86 -16.45 20.43
N SER A 399 7.17 -16.48 20.72
CA SER A 399 7.99 -15.28 20.68
C SER A 399 8.17 -14.73 19.27
N LEU A 400 8.30 -15.62 18.27
CA LEU A 400 8.30 -15.22 16.85
C LEU A 400 6.95 -14.62 16.44
N ILE A 401 5.82 -15.21 16.86
CA ILE A 401 4.47 -14.65 16.62
C ILE A 401 4.42 -13.21 17.14
N ASN A 402 4.78 -12.96 18.40
CA ASN A 402 4.75 -11.60 18.97
C ASN A 402 5.64 -10.61 18.19
N ILE A 403 6.83 -11.04 17.74
CA ILE A 403 7.72 -10.18 16.95
C ILE A 403 7.11 -9.90 15.57
N PHE A 404 6.54 -10.90 14.91
CA PHE A 404 5.92 -10.71 13.60
C PHE A 404 4.59 -9.95 13.67
N GLU A 405 3.87 -10.01 14.80
CA GLU A 405 2.76 -9.10 15.11
C GLU A 405 3.26 -7.64 15.16
N GLU A 406 4.34 -7.36 15.90
CA GLU A 406 4.94 -6.02 15.96
C GLU A 406 5.47 -5.53 14.60
N LEU A 407 5.96 -6.44 13.75
CA LEU A 407 6.43 -6.11 12.39
C LEU A 407 5.29 -5.93 11.38
N ALA A 408 4.17 -6.63 11.56
CA ALA A 408 2.97 -6.55 10.74
C ALA A 408 2.12 -5.33 11.09
N GLU A 409 2.09 -4.95 12.37
CA GLU A 409 1.42 -3.74 12.82
C GLU A 409 2.04 -2.51 12.13
N SER A 410 1.19 -1.63 11.60
CA SER A 410 1.59 -0.24 11.37
C SER A 410 2.20 0.26 12.67
N PRO A 411 3.34 0.98 12.70
CA PRO A 411 3.92 1.42 13.95
C PRO A 411 2.81 2.04 14.79
N THR A 412 2.41 1.36 15.87
CA THR A 412 1.55 1.97 16.87
C THR A 412 2.46 2.98 17.53
N THR A 413 2.54 4.14 16.90
CA THR A 413 3.21 5.28 17.46
C THR A 413 2.55 5.46 18.79
N THR A 414 3.33 5.32 19.85
CA THR A 414 3.03 5.96 21.12
C THR A 414 3.05 7.46 20.82
N SER A 415 2.00 7.93 20.14
CA SER A 415 1.80 9.33 19.81
C SER A 415 1.39 9.96 21.12
N SER A 416 2.40 10.37 21.89
CA SER A 416 2.18 11.28 23.00
C SER A 416 1.46 12.50 22.43
N ASN A 417 0.20 12.71 22.82
CA ASN A 417 -0.49 13.97 22.57
C ASN A 417 0.44 15.10 23.02
N ARG A 418 0.83 15.97 22.09
CA ARG A 418 1.74 17.09 22.37
C ARG A 418 1.12 18.39 21.95
N THR A 419 1.59 19.45 22.58
CA THR A 419 1.01 20.78 22.42
C THR A 419 1.95 21.66 21.60
N ILE A 420 1.41 22.33 20.59
CA ILE A 420 2.07 23.37 19.81
C ILE A 420 1.47 24.71 20.19
N THR A 421 2.32 25.65 20.62
CA THR A 421 1.90 27.04 20.88
C THR A 421 2.37 27.93 19.73
N LEU A 422 1.43 28.57 19.04
CA LEU A 422 1.71 29.52 17.98
C LEU A 422 1.51 30.95 18.49
N ARG A 423 2.49 31.82 18.20
CA ARG A 423 2.39 33.26 18.45
C ARG A 423 1.43 33.90 17.43
N PRO A 424 0.92 35.14 17.68
CA PRO A 424 0.18 35.88 16.66
C PRO A 424 0.92 35.89 15.31
N LEU A 425 0.18 35.69 14.23
CA LEU A 425 0.67 35.53 12.84
C LEU A 425 1.53 34.28 12.58
N GLY A 426 1.71 33.42 13.59
CA GLY A 426 2.43 32.17 13.46
C GLY A 426 1.64 31.14 12.66
N GLU A 427 2.36 30.21 12.05
CA GLU A 427 1.78 29.07 11.37
C GLU A 427 2.50 27.77 11.74
N TRP A 428 1.74 26.69 11.78
CA TRP A 428 2.23 25.33 11.88
C TRP A 428 2.06 24.66 10.51
N ARG A 429 3.16 24.19 9.94
CA ARG A 429 3.24 23.55 8.63
C ARG A 429 3.42 22.05 8.84
N PHE A 430 2.69 21.23 8.09
CA PHE A 430 2.75 19.79 8.24
C PHE A 430 2.52 19.06 6.90
N SER A 431 3.08 17.87 6.79
CA SER A 431 2.89 16.91 5.70
C SER A 431 2.50 15.57 6.29
N VAL A 432 1.48 14.95 5.70
CA VAL A 432 0.99 13.62 6.06
C VAL A 432 0.89 12.79 4.78
N SER A 433 1.52 11.63 4.78
CA SER A 433 1.49 10.68 3.67
C SER A 433 0.14 9.95 3.59
N ARG A 434 0.02 9.03 2.63
CA ARG A 434 -1.18 8.22 2.41
C ARG A 434 -1.42 7.18 3.52
N ALA A 435 -0.34 6.64 4.11
CA ALA A 435 -0.42 5.60 5.14
C ALA A 435 -0.67 6.17 6.55
N SER A 436 -0.51 7.48 6.73
CA SER A 436 -0.57 8.14 8.03
C SER A 436 -1.81 9.03 8.17
N SER A 437 -2.21 9.24 9.41
CA SER A 437 -3.19 10.26 9.77
C SER A 437 -2.69 11.01 11.00
N ILE A 438 -3.05 12.28 11.07
CA ILE A 438 -2.80 13.12 12.24
C ILE A 438 -4.11 13.63 12.78
N THR A 439 -4.16 13.88 14.08
CA THR A 439 -5.25 14.60 14.72
C THR A 439 -4.74 15.94 15.23
N CYS A 440 -5.51 17.00 15.01
CA CYS A 440 -5.25 18.35 15.50
C CYS A 440 -6.48 18.88 16.22
N ARG A 441 -6.30 19.44 17.41
CA ARG A 441 -7.38 20.03 18.20
C ARG A 441 -6.98 21.40 18.72
N LEU A 442 -7.80 22.41 18.47
CA LEU A 442 -7.57 23.75 18.98
C LEU A 442 -7.94 23.83 20.48
N LEU A 443 -6.97 24.08 21.35
CA LEU A 443 -7.19 24.19 22.81
C LEU A 443 -7.57 25.60 23.23
N SER A 444 -6.93 26.61 22.65
CA SER A 444 -7.19 28.03 22.95
C SER A 444 -6.74 28.93 21.81
N GLY A 445 -7.28 30.16 21.77
CA GLY A 445 -7.00 31.15 20.72
C GLY A 445 -7.84 30.94 19.46
N THR A 446 -7.34 31.44 18.33
CA THR A 446 -7.98 31.28 17.01
C THR A 446 -7.00 30.63 16.05
N ALA A 447 -7.47 29.71 15.21
CA ALA A 447 -6.66 29.06 14.20
C ALA A 447 -7.50 28.78 12.96
N GLU A 448 -6.86 28.79 11.79
CA GLU A 448 -7.53 28.56 10.52
C GLU A 448 -6.65 27.76 9.53
N ARG A 449 -7.31 26.96 8.69
CA ARG A 449 -6.73 26.31 7.52
C ARG A 449 -7.28 26.99 6.27
N ASP A 450 -6.40 27.60 5.47
CA ASP A 450 -6.77 28.31 4.23
C ASP A 450 -8.00 29.23 4.42
N GLY A 451 -8.03 30.01 5.51
CA GLY A 451 -9.11 30.96 5.85
C GLY A 451 -10.34 30.35 6.54
N THR A 452 -10.44 29.03 6.69
CA THR A 452 -11.52 28.34 7.41
C THR A 452 -11.15 28.11 8.86
N GLU A 453 -11.95 28.61 9.80
CA GLU A 453 -11.66 28.53 11.24
C GLU A 453 -11.81 27.11 11.80
N LEU A 454 -10.91 26.78 12.74
CA LEU A 454 -11.00 25.58 13.57
C LEU A 454 -11.84 25.89 14.82
N SER A 455 -12.74 24.98 15.17
CA SER A 455 -13.54 25.09 16.39
C SER A 455 -12.75 24.66 17.62
N LEU A 456 -12.99 25.35 18.74
CA LEU A 456 -12.36 25.02 20.02
C LEU A 456 -12.75 23.62 20.48
N ASN A 457 -11.75 22.86 20.90
CA ASN A 457 -11.84 21.49 21.42
C ASN A 457 -12.45 20.47 20.45
N GLN A 458 -12.59 20.82 19.16
CA GLN A 458 -12.98 19.86 18.13
C GLN A 458 -11.72 19.18 17.56
N PRO A 459 -11.64 17.84 17.58
CA PRO A 459 -10.58 17.11 16.88
C PRO A 459 -10.85 17.15 15.38
N TYR A 460 -9.79 17.43 14.60
CA TYR A 460 -9.76 17.37 13.15
C TYR A 460 -8.70 16.36 12.72
N THR A 461 -9.06 15.42 11.86
CA THR A 461 -8.17 14.41 11.31
C THR A 461 -7.75 14.81 9.90
N PHE A 462 -6.43 14.87 9.67
CA PHE A 462 -5.87 15.13 8.36
C PHE A 462 -5.14 13.89 7.85
N THR A 463 -5.41 13.53 6.59
CA THR A 463 -4.73 12.46 5.87
C THR A 463 -4.24 13.01 4.53
N ARG A 464 -3.15 12.44 4.00
CA ARG A 464 -2.77 12.66 2.59
C ARG A 464 -2.63 14.15 2.20
N THR A 465 -2.21 14.97 3.17
CA THR A 465 -2.33 16.43 3.13
C THR A 465 -0.99 17.08 3.38
N LYS A 466 -0.61 18.03 2.52
CA LYS A 466 0.48 18.99 2.77
C LYS A 466 -0.13 20.36 2.96
N SER A 467 -0.12 20.88 4.19
CA SER A 467 -0.91 22.05 4.56
C SER A 467 -0.27 22.83 5.71
N LYS A 468 -0.97 23.89 6.14
CA LYS A 468 -0.66 24.69 7.30
C LYS A 468 -1.90 25.05 8.10
N ILE A 469 -1.71 25.26 9.40
CA ILE A 469 -2.65 25.96 10.28
C ILE A 469 -2.04 27.32 10.62
N LEU A 470 -2.75 28.39 10.32
CA LEU A 470 -2.36 29.78 10.59
C LEU A 470 -3.14 30.29 11.81
N THR A 471 -2.54 31.21 12.58
CA THR A 471 -3.27 31.98 13.60
C THR A 471 -3.02 33.48 13.46
N TRP A 472 -4.08 34.27 13.62
CA TRP A 472 -3.97 35.74 13.62
C TRP A 472 -3.63 36.29 15.01
N THR A 473 -4.20 35.69 16.06
CA THR A 473 -4.12 36.20 17.44
C THR A 473 -3.23 35.37 18.36
N GLY A 474 -2.69 34.26 17.87
CA GLY A 474 -2.04 33.24 18.68
C GLY A 474 -3.02 32.13 19.08
N CYS A 475 -2.50 30.91 19.20
CA CYS A 475 -3.28 29.74 19.58
C CYS A 475 -2.44 28.63 20.20
N VAL A 476 -3.12 27.68 20.81
CA VAL A 476 -2.54 26.44 21.32
C VAL A 476 -3.25 25.27 20.65
N LEU A 477 -2.50 24.42 19.96
CA LEU A 477 -2.97 23.22 19.30
C LEU A 477 -2.48 21.99 20.05
N GLU A 478 -3.34 21.00 20.26
CA GLU A 478 -2.94 19.64 20.59
C GLU A 478 -2.84 18.84 19.29
N VAL A 479 -1.74 18.12 19.10
CA VAL A 479 -1.50 17.32 17.90
C VAL A 479 -1.00 15.93 18.25
N SER A 480 -1.40 14.96 17.44
CA SER A 480 -1.07 13.55 17.56
C SER A 480 -1.07 12.86 16.19
N GLY A 481 -0.47 11.69 16.10
CA GLY A 481 -0.32 10.91 14.85
C GLY A 481 1.04 11.11 14.17
N ASP A 482 1.16 10.53 12.98
CA ASP A 482 2.42 10.44 12.24
C ASP A 482 2.54 11.52 11.15
N PHE A 483 3.68 12.20 11.15
CA PHE A 483 3.99 13.30 10.24
C PHE A 483 5.15 12.87 9.34
N ASP A 484 5.07 13.14 8.03
CA ASP A 484 6.25 13.02 7.16
C ASP A 484 7.23 14.15 7.46
N SER A 485 6.67 15.34 7.71
CA SER A 485 7.43 16.51 8.13
C SER A 485 6.51 17.50 8.81
N GLU A 486 7.07 18.28 9.72
CA GLU A 486 6.37 19.39 10.34
C GLU A 486 7.34 20.46 10.84
N SER A 487 6.84 21.69 10.92
CA SER A 487 7.59 22.82 11.44
C SER A 487 6.66 23.93 11.90
N THR A 488 7.16 24.81 12.77
CA THR A 488 6.46 26.06 13.09
C THR A 488 7.24 27.22 12.50
N LYS A 489 6.50 28.18 11.93
CA LYS A 489 7.05 29.45 11.45
C LYS A 489 6.41 30.57 12.24
N ASN A 490 7.25 31.40 12.85
CA ASN A 490 6.85 32.65 13.46
C ASN A 490 7.49 33.79 12.67
N TYR A 491 6.78 34.91 12.58
CA TYR A 491 7.27 36.14 11.96
C TYR A 491 7.57 37.14 13.07
N ASP A 492 8.74 37.77 13.02
CA ASP A 492 9.13 38.75 14.04
C ASP A 492 8.37 40.06 13.87
N GLN A 493 8.02 40.38 12.62
CA GLN A 493 7.22 41.54 12.25
C GLN A 493 6.07 41.14 11.32
N PRO A 494 4.89 41.78 11.42
CA PRO A 494 3.72 41.40 10.61
C PRO A 494 3.95 41.47 9.10
N ASP A 495 4.72 42.45 8.63
CA ASP A 495 5.03 42.68 7.22
C ASP A 495 5.91 41.59 6.59
N GLN A 496 6.55 40.74 7.40
CA GLN A 496 7.28 39.56 6.93
C GLN A 496 6.35 38.38 6.59
N SER A 497 5.10 38.42 7.06
CA SER A 497 4.12 37.38 6.79
C SER A 497 3.35 37.71 5.51
N PRO A 498 3.45 36.89 4.45
CA PRO A 498 2.74 37.15 3.19
C PRO A 498 1.21 37.12 3.38
N PHE A 499 0.72 36.46 4.43
CA PHE A 499 -0.70 36.42 4.76
C PHE A 499 -1.27 37.77 5.16
N VAL A 500 -0.46 38.69 5.70
CA VAL A 500 -0.93 40.06 5.98
C VAL A 500 -1.35 40.76 4.69
N SER A 501 -0.58 40.60 3.61
CA SER A 501 -0.96 41.12 2.29
C SER A 501 -2.21 40.43 1.72
N TYR A 502 -2.38 39.13 1.96
CA TYR A 502 -3.57 38.39 1.51
C TYR A 502 -4.82 38.84 2.28
N PHE A 503 -4.68 39.11 3.57
CA PHE A 503 -5.75 39.61 4.44
C PHE A 503 -6.12 41.06 4.10
N ASN A 504 -5.13 41.91 3.82
CA ASN A 504 -5.35 43.28 3.32
C ASN A 504 -6.10 43.26 1.98
N LEU A 505 -5.72 42.36 1.06
CA LEU A 505 -6.46 42.15 -0.19
C LEU A 505 -7.91 41.76 0.11
N HIS A 506 -8.15 40.79 0.99
CA HIS A 506 -9.52 40.39 1.37
C HIS A 506 -10.36 41.59 1.83
N PHE A 507 -9.85 42.45 2.71
CA PHE A 507 -10.59 43.63 3.15
C PHE A 507 -10.86 44.65 2.03
N ALA A 508 -9.90 44.87 1.14
CA ALA A 508 -10.10 45.73 -0.02
C ALA A 508 -11.20 45.15 -0.95
N LEU A 509 -11.23 43.84 -1.15
CA LEU A 509 -12.27 43.15 -1.91
C LEU A 509 -13.63 43.26 -1.22
N HIS A 510 -13.69 43.07 0.10
CA HIS A 510 -14.91 43.20 0.90
C HIS A 510 -15.54 44.59 0.76
N GLN A 511 -14.74 45.67 0.82
CA GLN A 511 -15.24 47.03 0.58
C GLN A 511 -15.89 47.19 -0.80
N ARG A 512 -15.30 46.58 -1.84
CA ARG A 512 -15.87 46.58 -3.19
C ARG A 512 -17.17 45.77 -3.26
N ARG A 513 -17.27 44.66 -2.53
CA ARG A 513 -18.52 43.86 -2.43
C ARG A 513 -19.64 44.62 -1.76
N VAL A 514 -19.36 45.28 -0.63
CA VAL A 514 -20.33 46.13 0.06
C VAL A 514 -20.85 47.23 -0.87
N THR A 515 -19.96 47.84 -1.65
CA THR A 515 -20.34 48.85 -2.66
C THR A 515 -21.22 48.24 -3.75
N ALA A 516 -20.85 47.07 -4.29
CA ALA A 516 -21.61 46.36 -5.31
C ALA A 516 -22.97 45.83 -4.83
N ALA A 517 -23.12 45.57 -3.52
CA ALA A 517 -24.37 45.16 -2.90
C ALA A 517 -25.37 46.32 -2.74
N THR A 518 -24.93 47.58 -2.88
CA THR A 518 -25.84 48.73 -2.81
C THR A 518 -26.82 48.71 -3.99
N SER A 519 -28.09 49.00 -3.73
CA SER A 519 -29.15 48.97 -4.74
C SER A 519 -28.95 49.95 -5.91
N SER A 520 -28.09 50.95 -5.74
CA SER A 520 -27.68 51.90 -6.78
C SER A 520 -26.57 51.39 -7.69
N SER A 521 -25.81 50.37 -7.28
CA SER A 521 -24.70 49.84 -8.06
C SER A 521 -25.21 48.87 -9.12
N GLN A 522 -24.93 49.18 -10.39
CA GLN A 522 -25.12 48.25 -11.50
C GLN A 522 -23.89 47.38 -11.76
N LEU A 523 -22.77 47.68 -11.08
CA LEU A 523 -21.52 46.93 -11.25
C LEU A 523 -21.53 45.67 -10.38
N PRO A 524 -21.02 44.54 -10.88
CA PRO A 524 -20.81 43.35 -10.07
C PRO A 524 -19.73 43.57 -9.01
N GLY A 525 -19.65 42.65 -8.05
CA GLY A 525 -18.55 42.56 -7.12
C GLY A 525 -17.19 42.38 -7.80
N PRO A 526 -16.10 42.40 -7.02
CA PRO A 526 -14.76 42.22 -7.56
C PRO A 526 -14.60 40.86 -8.25
N ARG A 527 -13.88 40.84 -9.37
CA ARG A 527 -13.65 39.64 -10.18
C ARG A 527 -12.15 39.45 -10.30
N VAL A 528 -11.65 38.57 -9.45
CA VAL A 528 -10.23 38.39 -9.16
C VAL A 528 -9.73 37.16 -9.89
N MET A 529 -8.65 37.27 -10.64
CA MET A 529 -7.92 36.12 -11.20
C MET A 529 -6.58 35.98 -10.49
N ILE A 530 -6.22 34.78 -10.08
CA ILE A 530 -4.93 34.48 -9.42
C ILE A 530 -4.09 33.68 -10.39
N CYS A 531 -2.90 34.20 -10.72
CA CYS A 531 -1.96 33.56 -11.64
C CYS A 531 -0.53 33.60 -11.11
N GLY A 532 0.34 32.75 -11.65
CA GLY A 532 1.72 32.60 -11.19
C GLY A 532 2.29 31.21 -11.49
N GLY A 533 3.54 30.99 -11.09
CA GLY A 533 4.27 29.74 -11.34
C GLY A 533 3.65 28.48 -10.72
N ALA A 534 4.28 27.33 -10.98
CA ALA A 534 4.00 26.10 -10.24
C ALA A 534 4.40 26.30 -8.76
N ASN A 535 3.64 25.69 -7.83
CA ASN A 535 3.93 25.72 -6.39
C ASN A 535 4.12 27.14 -5.80
N THR A 536 3.36 28.13 -6.27
CA THR A 536 3.35 29.50 -5.70
C THR A 536 2.21 29.77 -4.73
N GLY A 537 1.30 28.82 -4.55
CA GLY A 537 0.19 28.93 -3.60
C GLY A 537 -1.10 29.55 -4.16
N LYS A 538 -1.30 29.54 -5.49
CA LYS A 538 -2.49 30.09 -6.16
C LYS A 538 -3.81 29.56 -5.56
N THR A 539 -3.97 28.24 -5.52
CA THR A 539 -5.14 27.57 -4.97
C THR A 539 -5.32 27.82 -3.47
N SER A 540 -4.23 27.92 -2.69
CA SER A 540 -4.30 28.29 -1.27
C SER A 540 -4.81 29.72 -1.07
N LEU A 541 -4.35 30.68 -1.89
CA LEU A 541 -4.85 32.05 -1.85
C LEU A 541 -6.32 32.10 -2.30
N ALA A 542 -6.70 31.38 -3.36
CA ALA A 542 -8.07 31.31 -3.84
C ALA A 542 -9.02 30.81 -2.73
N LYS A 543 -8.67 29.69 -2.09
CA LYS A 543 -9.39 29.13 -0.93
C LYS A 543 -9.48 30.13 0.21
N MET A 544 -8.37 30.76 0.59
CA MET A 544 -8.35 31.75 1.68
C MET A 544 -9.28 32.93 1.40
N LEU A 545 -9.24 33.51 0.21
CA LEU A 545 -10.13 34.62 -0.15
C LEU A 545 -11.59 34.19 -0.10
N VAL A 546 -11.93 33.02 -0.63
CA VAL A 546 -13.30 32.49 -0.65
C VAL A 546 -13.80 32.17 0.78
N ALA A 547 -12.97 31.53 1.60
CA ALA A 547 -13.28 31.20 2.99
C ALA A 547 -13.58 32.46 3.82
N LEU A 548 -12.69 33.46 3.75
CA LEU A 548 -12.82 34.72 4.48
C LEU A 548 -14.08 35.49 4.07
N SER A 549 -14.40 35.48 2.77
CA SER A 549 -15.62 36.11 2.25
C SER A 549 -16.87 35.41 2.76
N THR A 550 -16.85 34.07 2.76
CA THR A 550 -17.94 33.25 3.29
C THR A 550 -18.15 33.49 4.79
N ARG A 551 -17.07 33.68 5.56
CA ARG A 551 -17.11 34.04 6.99
C ARG A 551 -17.79 35.41 7.23
N MET A 552 -17.69 36.33 6.27
CA MET A 552 -18.40 37.61 6.30
C MET A 552 -19.86 37.52 5.83
N GLY A 553 -20.39 36.31 5.60
CA GLY A 553 -21.75 36.08 5.13
C GLY A 553 -21.95 36.33 3.63
N GLU A 554 -20.87 36.49 2.88
CA GLU A 554 -20.90 36.69 1.43
C GLU A 554 -20.97 35.33 0.70
N GLN A 555 -21.36 35.35 -0.57
CA GLN A 555 -21.49 34.14 -1.39
C GLN A 555 -20.58 34.21 -2.63
N PRO A 556 -19.24 34.27 -2.45
CA PRO A 556 -18.32 34.34 -3.58
C PRO A 556 -18.46 33.12 -4.50
N LEU A 557 -18.25 33.35 -5.79
CA LEU A 557 -18.14 32.29 -6.78
C LEU A 557 -16.66 31.96 -7.00
N LEU A 558 -16.27 30.70 -6.79
CA LEU A 558 -14.93 30.22 -7.13
C LEU A 558 -14.97 29.51 -8.48
N VAL A 559 -14.02 29.83 -9.35
CA VAL A 559 -13.81 29.21 -10.64
C VAL A 559 -12.41 28.60 -10.64
N ASN A 560 -12.29 27.35 -11.10
CA ASN A 560 -11.02 26.73 -11.40
C ASN A 560 -10.95 26.41 -12.89
N VAL A 561 -9.92 26.95 -13.56
CA VAL A 561 -9.64 26.66 -14.98
C VAL A 561 -8.38 25.81 -15.18
N ASP A 562 -7.78 25.29 -14.10
CA ASP A 562 -6.72 24.27 -14.16
C ASP A 562 -7.35 22.87 -14.23
N PRO A 563 -7.23 22.15 -15.37
CA PRO A 563 -7.79 20.82 -15.50
C PRO A 563 -7.17 19.80 -14.54
N ARG A 564 -5.99 20.08 -13.96
CA ARG A 564 -5.27 19.12 -13.11
C ARG A 564 -5.87 18.97 -11.72
N ASP A 565 -6.53 20.00 -11.21
CA ASP A 565 -6.98 20.09 -9.82
C ASP A 565 -8.32 19.37 -9.57
N GLY A 566 -9.23 19.37 -10.55
CA GLY A 566 -10.53 18.72 -10.40
C GLY A 566 -11.43 19.32 -9.32
N MET A 567 -11.39 20.65 -9.10
CA MET A 567 -12.18 21.33 -8.06
C MET A 567 -13.65 20.87 -8.03
N LEU A 568 -14.09 20.30 -6.90
CA LEU A 568 -15.44 19.76 -6.67
C LEU A 568 -15.91 18.77 -7.75
N SER A 569 -14.98 18.10 -8.43
CA SER A 569 -15.22 17.14 -9.51
C SER A 569 -14.04 16.17 -9.57
N LEU A 570 -13.85 15.49 -10.69
CA LEU A 570 -12.65 14.70 -10.94
C LEU A 570 -11.63 15.50 -11.76
N PRO A 571 -10.34 15.14 -11.67
CA PRO A 571 -9.30 15.68 -12.55
C PRO A 571 -9.69 15.55 -14.02
N GLY A 572 -9.19 16.48 -14.84
CA GLY A 572 -9.55 16.63 -16.25
C GLY A 572 -10.75 17.55 -16.43
N THR A 573 -11.18 18.29 -15.40
CA THR A 573 -12.28 19.25 -15.48
C THR A 573 -11.89 20.67 -15.16
N ILE A 574 -12.59 21.60 -15.79
CA ILE A 574 -12.71 22.98 -15.30
C ILE A 574 -14.09 23.14 -14.65
N SER A 575 -14.18 23.92 -13.59
CA SER A 575 -15.41 23.99 -12.80
C SER A 575 -15.62 25.32 -12.09
N ALA A 576 -16.85 25.55 -11.65
CA ALA A 576 -17.23 26.70 -10.83
C ALA A 576 -18.28 26.32 -9.80
N ALA A 577 -18.22 26.93 -8.61
CA ALA A 577 -19.23 26.76 -7.57
C ALA A 577 -19.39 28.02 -6.72
N VAL A 578 -20.57 28.17 -6.14
CA VAL A 578 -20.85 29.22 -5.13
C VAL A 578 -20.51 28.69 -3.75
N PHE A 579 -19.73 29.45 -3.00
CA PHE A 579 -19.37 29.17 -1.62
C PHE A 579 -20.17 30.09 -0.70
N ALA A 580 -21.33 29.62 -0.26
CA ALA A 580 -22.22 30.35 0.66
C ALA A 580 -22.14 29.84 2.12
N THR A 581 -21.37 28.77 2.34
CA THR A 581 -21.28 28.05 3.61
C THR A 581 -19.84 27.60 3.84
N VAL A 582 -19.50 27.37 5.11
CA VAL A 582 -18.15 26.97 5.54
C VAL A 582 -17.61 25.80 4.72
N MET A 583 -16.30 25.82 4.48
CA MET A 583 -15.57 24.76 3.79
C MET A 583 -15.17 23.66 4.78
N ASP A 584 -14.99 22.43 4.28
CA ASP A 584 -14.52 21.34 5.15
C ASP A 584 -13.03 21.54 5.44
N VAL A 585 -12.70 21.71 6.71
CA VAL A 585 -11.32 21.90 7.17
C VAL A 585 -10.51 20.64 6.94
N GLU A 586 -11.09 19.45 7.02
CA GLU A 586 -10.36 18.17 6.98
C GLU A 586 -10.21 17.61 5.56
N ASP A 587 -11.01 18.10 4.60
CA ASP A 587 -10.86 17.74 3.19
C ASP A 587 -9.39 17.93 2.74
N PRO A 588 -8.75 16.93 2.11
CA PRO A 588 -7.34 17.03 1.72
C PRO A 588 -7.05 18.22 0.81
N SER A 589 -8.02 18.60 -0.02
CA SER A 589 -7.94 19.77 -0.91
C SER A 589 -8.27 21.10 -0.21
N GLY A 590 -8.68 21.11 1.06
CA GLY A 590 -9.03 22.30 1.83
C GLY A 590 -10.45 22.82 1.57
N GLY A 591 -11.39 21.90 1.40
CA GLY A 591 -12.83 22.13 1.27
C GLY A 591 -13.31 22.36 -0.16
N ILE A 592 -12.48 21.99 -1.12
CA ILE A 592 -12.79 22.05 -2.55
C ILE A 592 -12.64 20.68 -3.24
N GLY A 593 -12.36 19.63 -2.46
CA GLY A 593 -12.30 18.25 -2.95
C GLY A 593 -13.68 17.68 -3.26
N VAL A 594 -13.69 16.51 -3.91
CA VAL A 594 -14.91 15.87 -4.37
C VAL A 594 -15.86 15.47 -3.24
N THR A 595 -15.33 15.23 -2.04
CA THR A 595 -16.07 14.94 -0.81
C THR A 595 -16.98 16.11 -0.40
N SER A 596 -16.68 17.34 -0.83
CA SER A 596 -17.52 18.51 -0.57
C SER A 596 -18.75 18.61 -1.50
N THR A 597 -18.96 17.64 -2.39
CA THR A 597 -20.14 17.57 -3.28
C THR A 597 -21.34 16.86 -2.62
N PRO A 598 -22.57 17.02 -3.17
CA PRO A 598 -23.78 16.44 -2.58
C PRO A 598 -23.79 14.91 -2.62
N SER A 599 -24.28 14.30 -1.55
CA SER A 599 -24.65 12.89 -1.50
C SER A 599 -26.11 12.74 -1.07
N SER A 600 -26.65 11.53 -1.15
CA SER A 600 -28.02 11.23 -0.68
C SER A 600 -28.16 11.20 0.84
N GLY A 601 -27.04 11.22 1.58
CA GLY A 601 -27.01 11.16 3.03
C GLY A 601 -26.79 12.52 3.70
N PRO A 602 -26.84 12.58 5.03
CA PRO A 602 -26.46 13.78 5.77
C PRO A 602 -24.97 14.10 5.55
N SER A 603 -24.64 15.38 5.58
CA SER A 603 -23.27 15.87 5.52
C SER A 603 -23.00 16.76 6.72
N ALA A 604 -21.89 16.52 7.43
CA ALA A 604 -21.50 17.31 8.59
C ALA A 604 -21.15 18.76 8.19
N VAL A 605 -20.51 18.91 7.04
CA VAL A 605 -20.22 20.20 6.41
C VAL A 605 -21.17 20.41 5.23
N PRO A 606 -21.78 21.60 5.07
CA PRO A 606 -22.68 21.86 3.96
C PRO A 606 -21.98 21.70 2.59
N VAL A 607 -22.60 20.90 1.73
CA VAL A 607 -22.08 20.57 0.40
C VAL A 607 -22.11 21.77 -0.55
N LYS A 608 -21.28 21.71 -1.59
CA LYS A 608 -21.19 22.71 -2.66
C LYS A 608 -21.79 22.13 -3.94
N LEU A 609 -22.36 22.99 -4.78
CA LEU A 609 -23.00 22.60 -6.05
C LEU A 609 -22.14 23.07 -7.22
N PRO A 610 -21.28 22.21 -7.78
CA PRO A 610 -20.41 22.57 -8.89
C PRO A 610 -21.11 22.49 -10.24
N MET A 611 -20.69 23.38 -11.14
CA MET A 611 -20.83 23.24 -12.59
C MET A 611 -19.47 22.84 -13.14
N ALA A 612 -19.36 21.68 -13.79
CA ALA A 612 -18.10 21.17 -14.33
C ALA A 612 -18.21 20.88 -15.84
N TYR A 613 -17.11 21.12 -16.56
CA TYR A 613 -16.93 20.76 -17.97
C TYR A 613 -15.72 19.86 -18.12
N TYR A 614 -15.85 18.79 -18.92
CA TYR A 614 -14.79 17.81 -19.10
C TYR A 614 -13.84 18.20 -20.22
N TYR A 615 -12.58 18.43 -19.87
CA TYR A 615 -11.48 18.69 -20.79
C TYR A 615 -10.75 17.39 -21.18
N GLY A 616 -10.62 16.44 -20.23
CA GLY A 616 -10.11 15.09 -20.48
C GLY A 616 -8.62 14.98 -20.82
N ARG A 617 -7.85 16.05 -20.59
CA ARG A 617 -6.39 16.08 -20.76
C ARG A 617 -5.72 16.76 -19.57
N GLN A 618 -4.42 16.53 -19.41
CA GLN A 618 -3.64 17.07 -18.31
C GLN A 618 -3.18 18.51 -18.56
N ARG A 619 -2.74 18.84 -19.79
CA ARG A 619 -2.14 20.13 -20.11
C ARG A 619 -3.06 20.95 -21.00
N VAL A 620 -3.09 22.26 -20.78
CA VAL A 620 -3.89 23.18 -21.60
C VAL A 620 -3.36 23.24 -23.04
N GLY A 621 -2.05 23.08 -23.23
CA GLY A 621 -1.41 23.01 -24.54
C GLY A 621 -1.83 21.82 -25.40
N ASP A 622 -2.32 20.73 -24.80
CA ASP A 622 -2.70 19.54 -25.56
C ASP A 622 -3.91 19.80 -26.49
N ASP A 623 -4.82 20.70 -26.11
CA ASP A 623 -5.98 21.12 -26.91
C ASP A 623 -6.49 22.50 -26.47
N GLU A 624 -5.69 23.53 -26.77
CA GLU A 624 -5.98 24.90 -26.35
C GLU A 624 -7.32 25.42 -26.91
N GLY A 625 -7.71 24.96 -28.11
CA GLY A 625 -8.97 25.33 -28.74
C GLY A 625 -10.17 24.87 -27.93
N LEU A 626 -10.17 23.59 -27.52
CA LEU A 626 -11.19 23.06 -26.62
C LEU A 626 -11.18 23.78 -25.27
N TRP A 627 -10.01 23.93 -24.64
CA TRP A 627 -9.90 24.58 -23.34
C TRP A 627 -10.51 25.99 -23.38
N ARG A 628 -10.16 26.80 -24.39
CA ARG A 628 -10.74 28.15 -24.58
C ARG A 628 -12.26 28.09 -24.73
N SER A 629 -12.76 27.15 -25.52
CA SER A 629 -14.21 26.96 -25.72
C SER A 629 -14.92 26.58 -24.41
N LEU A 630 -14.36 25.66 -23.63
CA LEU A 630 -14.93 25.26 -22.34
C LEU A 630 -14.90 26.42 -21.33
N VAL A 631 -13.81 27.20 -21.30
CA VAL A 631 -13.71 28.42 -20.47
C VAL A 631 -14.79 29.43 -20.85
N SER A 632 -15.08 29.63 -22.14
CA SER A 632 -16.18 30.50 -22.59
C SER A 632 -17.57 29.97 -22.19
N LYS A 633 -17.78 28.65 -22.20
CA LYS A 633 -19.02 28.02 -21.69
C LYS A 633 -19.17 28.24 -20.19
N LEU A 634 -18.09 28.02 -19.43
CA LEU A 634 -18.06 28.25 -17.99
C LEU A 634 -18.31 29.73 -17.65
N GLY A 635 -17.67 30.66 -18.37
CA GLY A 635 -17.92 32.09 -18.26
C GLY A 635 -19.38 32.48 -18.52
N SER A 636 -20.01 31.86 -19.52
CA SER A 636 -21.44 32.06 -19.80
C SER A 636 -22.33 31.57 -18.65
N SER A 637 -22.02 30.41 -18.06
CA SER A 637 -22.72 29.88 -16.88
C SER A 637 -22.55 30.79 -15.65
N VAL A 638 -21.36 31.35 -15.44
CA VAL A 638 -21.09 32.32 -14.36
C VAL A 638 -21.89 33.61 -14.56
N ARG A 639 -21.92 34.16 -15.78
CA ARG A 639 -22.75 35.34 -16.11
C ARG A 639 -24.24 35.08 -15.89
N ALA A 640 -24.72 33.90 -16.27
CA ALA A 640 -26.11 33.49 -16.01
C ALA A 640 -26.40 33.44 -14.50
N LYS A 641 -25.48 32.89 -13.70
CA LYS A 641 -25.61 32.87 -12.23
C LYS A 641 -25.61 34.28 -11.63
N PHE A 642 -24.76 35.18 -12.11
CA PHE A 642 -24.76 36.60 -11.70
C PHE A 642 -26.05 37.33 -12.06
N GLY A 643 -26.67 36.99 -13.19
CA GLY A 643 -27.97 37.53 -13.59
C GLY A 643 -29.14 37.00 -12.75
N ALA A 644 -29.01 35.80 -12.19
CA ALA A 644 -30.06 35.13 -11.41
C ALA A 644 -29.96 35.38 -9.89
N ASP A 645 -28.80 35.78 -9.38
CA ASP A 645 -28.52 35.83 -7.94
C ASP A 645 -27.70 37.08 -7.58
N ASP A 646 -28.38 38.10 -7.04
CA ASP A 646 -27.77 39.37 -6.67
C ASP A 646 -26.73 39.23 -5.54
N SER A 647 -26.93 38.29 -4.61
CA SER A 647 -25.97 38.06 -3.52
C SER A 647 -24.65 37.53 -4.07
N VAL A 648 -24.70 36.57 -4.99
CA VAL A 648 -23.52 36.05 -5.69
C VAL A 648 -22.89 37.12 -6.59
N ARG A 649 -23.72 37.88 -7.32
CA ARG A 649 -23.25 38.99 -8.16
C ARG A 649 -22.46 40.03 -7.35
N SER A 650 -22.97 40.44 -6.20
CA SER A 650 -22.31 41.43 -5.33
C SER A 650 -21.07 40.89 -4.64
N ALA A 651 -21.04 39.60 -4.31
CA ALA A 651 -19.87 38.94 -3.72
C ALA A 651 -18.72 38.79 -4.73
N GLY A 652 -19.04 38.69 -6.02
CA GLY A 652 -18.07 38.62 -7.10
C GLY A 652 -17.50 37.22 -7.30
N LEU A 653 -16.35 37.14 -7.97
CA LEU A 653 -15.73 35.86 -8.33
C LEU A 653 -14.21 35.84 -8.07
N VAL A 654 -13.69 34.65 -7.81
CA VAL A 654 -12.26 34.33 -7.73
C VAL A 654 -11.97 33.23 -8.77
N VAL A 655 -10.99 33.43 -9.65
CA VAL A 655 -10.52 32.46 -10.63
C VAL A 655 -9.14 31.95 -10.25
N ASP A 656 -9.01 30.64 -10.07
CA ASP A 656 -7.72 29.95 -10.00
C ASP A 656 -7.32 29.45 -11.39
N THR A 657 -6.05 29.66 -11.76
CA THR A 657 -5.54 29.40 -13.10
C THR A 657 -4.44 28.33 -13.08
N PRO A 658 -4.22 27.62 -14.20
CA PRO A 658 -3.07 26.72 -14.31
C PRO A 658 -1.76 27.48 -14.14
N SER A 659 -0.71 26.74 -13.76
CA SER A 659 0.66 27.23 -13.81
C SER A 659 1.15 27.23 -15.27
N PRO A 660 2.02 28.18 -15.66
CA PRO A 660 2.71 28.13 -16.94
C PRO A 660 3.37 26.76 -17.14
N GLU A 661 3.22 26.19 -18.33
CA GLU A 661 3.78 24.89 -18.65
C GLU A 661 5.30 24.99 -18.85
N ALA A 662 6.07 24.17 -18.11
CA ALA A 662 7.50 24.04 -18.35
C ALA A 662 7.74 23.22 -19.64
N GLY A 663 8.42 23.81 -20.63
CA GLY A 663 9.07 23.07 -21.74
C GLY A 663 8.18 22.15 -22.57
N GLY A 664 6.99 22.59 -22.98
CA GLY A 664 6.10 21.83 -23.87
C GLY A 664 6.12 22.30 -25.31
N ASP A 665 7.22 22.02 -26.03
CA ASP A 665 7.25 21.67 -27.46
C ASP A 665 8.70 21.66 -27.97
N VAL A 666 9.49 20.65 -27.59
CA VAL A 666 10.81 20.37 -28.22
C VAL A 666 10.67 19.97 -29.70
N LYS A 667 9.44 19.90 -30.25
CA LYS A 667 9.18 19.57 -31.66
C LYS A 667 8.77 20.75 -32.55
N LYS A 668 8.69 21.98 -32.02
CA LYS A 668 8.42 23.21 -32.81
C LYS A 668 9.29 24.41 -32.42
N GLU A 669 10.47 24.17 -31.86
CA GLU A 669 11.50 25.21 -31.65
C GLU A 669 12.48 25.32 -32.83
N GLU A 670 12.05 25.03 -34.07
CA GLU A 670 12.87 25.28 -35.27
C GLU A 670 12.79 26.73 -35.77
N GLU A 671 12.04 27.62 -35.11
CA GLU A 671 12.00 29.05 -35.48
C GLU A 671 12.27 29.95 -34.25
N GLY A 672 13.53 30.02 -33.84
CA GLY A 672 14.26 31.24 -33.39
C GLY A 672 13.64 32.29 -32.46
N GLU A 673 12.49 32.08 -31.81
CA GLU A 673 11.85 33.07 -30.93
C GLU A 673 12.03 32.70 -29.44
N GLU A 674 13.16 33.09 -28.87
CA GLU A 674 13.30 33.25 -27.42
C GLU A 674 12.20 34.20 -26.91
N GLY A 675 11.18 33.66 -26.20
CA GLY A 675 10.06 34.42 -25.63
C GLY A 675 8.64 33.97 -26.02
N GLY A 676 8.48 32.93 -26.85
CA GLY A 676 7.16 32.45 -27.28
C GLY A 676 6.28 31.86 -26.15
N GLY A 677 6.88 31.19 -25.17
CA GLY A 677 6.16 30.51 -24.08
C GLY A 677 5.37 31.46 -23.17
N VAL A 678 6.01 32.56 -22.71
CA VAL A 678 5.35 33.55 -21.84
C VAL A 678 4.22 34.26 -22.56
N LYS A 679 4.39 34.62 -23.83
CA LYS A 679 3.33 35.27 -24.63
C LYS A 679 2.10 34.37 -24.80
N ARG A 680 2.30 33.08 -25.14
CA ARG A 680 1.19 32.11 -25.25
C ARG A 680 0.44 31.97 -23.93
N GLU A 681 1.17 31.91 -22.82
CA GLU A 681 0.56 31.84 -21.49
C GLU A 681 -0.25 33.12 -21.18
N VAL A 682 0.29 34.29 -21.49
CA VAL A 682 -0.43 35.56 -21.37
C VAL A 682 -1.71 35.55 -22.23
N ASP A 683 -1.67 35.03 -23.46
CA ASP A 683 -2.86 34.94 -24.31
C ASP A 683 -3.94 33.99 -23.75
N ARG A 684 -3.55 32.96 -22.98
CA ARG A 684 -4.48 32.10 -22.23
C ARG A 684 -5.11 32.85 -21.06
N LEU A 685 -4.28 33.54 -20.26
CA LEU A 685 -4.75 34.35 -19.14
C LEU A 685 -5.65 35.52 -19.57
N VAL A 686 -5.31 36.20 -20.67
CA VAL A 686 -6.14 37.29 -21.24
C VAL A 686 -7.50 36.77 -21.70
N HIS A 687 -7.58 35.53 -22.19
CA HIS A 687 -8.87 34.91 -22.51
C HIS A 687 -9.72 34.70 -21.27
N VAL A 688 -9.13 34.19 -20.18
CA VAL A 688 -9.81 34.09 -18.88
C VAL A 688 -10.27 35.46 -18.39
N VAL A 689 -9.42 36.49 -18.49
CA VAL A 689 -9.76 37.88 -18.13
C VAL A 689 -10.99 38.37 -18.88
N ARG A 690 -11.06 38.13 -20.20
CA ARG A 690 -12.19 38.52 -21.04
C ARG A 690 -13.45 37.74 -20.70
N GLU A 691 -13.35 36.42 -20.56
CA GLU A 691 -14.50 35.56 -20.31
C GLU A 691 -15.14 35.82 -18.94
N PHE A 692 -14.35 36.07 -17.90
CA PHE A 692 -14.88 36.36 -16.57
C PHE A 692 -14.96 37.86 -16.24
N ALA A 693 -14.68 38.74 -17.22
CA ALA A 693 -14.64 40.18 -17.06
C ALA A 693 -13.78 40.63 -15.84
N VAL A 694 -12.65 39.95 -15.63
CA VAL A 694 -11.74 40.14 -14.49
C VAL A 694 -11.28 41.59 -14.41
N ASN A 695 -11.39 42.22 -13.24
CA ASN A 695 -10.92 43.58 -12.99
C ASN A 695 -9.71 43.63 -12.05
N ILE A 696 -9.34 42.52 -11.41
CA ILE A 696 -8.14 42.41 -10.58
C ILE A 696 -7.39 41.14 -10.94
N VAL A 697 -6.14 41.28 -11.39
CA VAL A 697 -5.23 40.18 -11.71
C VAL A 697 -4.16 40.11 -10.64
N VAL A 698 -4.21 39.09 -9.78
CA VAL A 698 -3.25 38.84 -8.72
C VAL A 698 -2.14 37.93 -9.25
N LEU A 699 -0.89 38.35 -9.06
CA LEU A 699 0.30 37.63 -9.54
C LEU A 699 1.17 37.17 -8.37
N LEU A 700 1.39 35.85 -8.26
CA LEU A 700 2.28 35.26 -7.26
C LEU A 700 3.64 34.91 -7.88
N GLN A 701 4.65 35.73 -7.54
CA GLN A 701 6.07 35.58 -7.93
C GLN A 701 6.31 35.17 -9.40
N SER A 702 6.09 36.08 -10.34
CA SER A 702 6.53 35.91 -11.74
C SER A 702 6.76 37.27 -12.42
N PRO A 703 7.98 37.86 -12.31
CA PRO A 703 8.28 39.19 -12.85
C PRO A 703 8.11 39.29 -14.37
N GLU A 704 8.48 38.24 -15.11
CA GLU A 704 8.35 38.19 -16.57
C GLU A 704 6.88 38.18 -17.00
N LEU A 705 6.06 37.34 -16.33
CA LEU A 705 4.63 37.27 -16.57
C LEU A 705 3.94 38.60 -16.19
N GLN A 706 4.40 39.23 -15.10
CA GLN A 706 3.90 40.54 -14.67
C GLN A 706 4.13 41.60 -15.74
N ALA A 707 5.37 41.74 -16.23
CA ALA A 707 5.70 42.76 -17.22
C ALA A 707 4.87 42.60 -18.51
N GLU A 708 4.69 41.37 -18.99
CA GLU A 708 3.91 41.13 -20.21
C GLU A 708 2.40 41.28 -19.97
N LEU A 709 1.85 40.90 -18.81
CA LEU A 709 0.44 41.15 -18.47
C LEU A 709 0.14 42.64 -18.33
N GLU A 710 0.99 43.40 -17.63
CA GLU A 710 0.85 44.86 -17.49
C GLU A 710 0.84 45.55 -18.85
N LYS A 711 1.75 45.14 -19.74
CA LYS A 711 1.81 45.63 -21.11
C LYS A 711 0.57 45.24 -21.92
N ARG A 712 0.09 43.99 -21.81
CA ARG A 712 -1.02 43.47 -22.62
C ARG A 712 -2.38 44.01 -22.18
N LEU A 713 -2.53 44.31 -20.89
CA LEU A 713 -3.76 44.82 -20.28
C LEU A 713 -3.74 46.36 -20.11
N ALA A 714 -2.66 47.04 -20.50
CA ALA A 714 -2.56 48.50 -20.41
C ALA A 714 -3.69 49.19 -21.20
N GLY A 715 -4.54 49.93 -20.50
CA GLY A 715 -5.66 50.67 -21.09
C GLY A 715 -6.86 49.80 -21.50
N GLU A 716 -6.79 48.48 -21.31
CA GLU A 716 -7.93 47.59 -21.49
C GLU A 716 -8.96 47.80 -20.38
N LYS A 717 -10.23 47.71 -20.73
CA LYS A 717 -11.35 47.81 -19.80
C LYS A 717 -12.16 46.53 -19.83
N THR A 718 -12.75 46.18 -18.70
CA THR A 718 -13.68 45.05 -18.62
C THR A 718 -14.94 45.30 -19.44
N ALA A 719 -15.75 44.26 -19.65
CA ALA A 719 -17.07 44.37 -20.28
C ALA A 719 -18.02 45.38 -19.58
N HIS A 720 -17.72 45.76 -18.33
CA HIS A 720 -18.47 46.74 -17.55
C HIS A 720 -17.82 48.14 -17.53
N GLY A 721 -16.74 48.36 -18.30
CA GLY A 721 -16.03 49.64 -18.38
C GLY A 721 -15.04 49.92 -17.23
N GLU A 722 -14.86 48.97 -16.31
CA GLU A 722 -13.90 49.07 -15.21
C GLU A 722 -12.46 48.86 -15.70
N ASP A 723 -11.51 49.55 -15.07
CA ASP A 723 -10.08 49.35 -15.32
C ASP A 723 -9.61 48.01 -14.74
N ILE A 724 -8.61 47.40 -15.41
CA ILE A 724 -8.00 46.15 -14.99
C ILE A 724 -6.74 46.45 -14.20
N THR A 725 -6.70 46.02 -12.94
CA THR A 725 -5.55 46.21 -12.04
C THR A 725 -4.71 44.95 -11.98
N VAL A 726 -3.41 45.06 -12.26
CA VAL A 726 -2.44 43.98 -12.04
C VAL A 726 -1.78 44.20 -10.67
N LEU A 727 -1.88 43.22 -9.77
CA LEU A 727 -1.44 43.29 -8.38
C LEU A 727 -0.42 42.17 -8.08
N PRO A 728 0.88 42.48 -8.00
CA PRO A 728 1.87 41.52 -7.54
C PRO A 728 1.74 41.29 -6.03
N LEU A 729 1.80 40.01 -5.62
CA LEU A 729 1.86 39.60 -4.22
C LEU A 729 3.02 38.62 -4.01
N GLU A 730 3.56 38.61 -2.80
CA GLU A 730 4.57 37.64 -2.40
C GLU A 730 3.96 36.25 -2.23
N LYS A 731 4.70 35.20 -2.59
CA LYS A 731 4.31 33.83 -2.29
C LYS A 731 4.64 33.50 -0.84
N SER A 732 3.91 32.56 -0.25
CA SER A 732 4.33 31.95 1.02
C SER A 732 5.55 31.05 0.81
N ASP A 733 6.56 31.18 1.67
CA ASP A 733 7.70 30.25 1.78
C ASP A 733 7.29 28.90 2.39
N GLY A 734 6.05 28.76 2.83
CA GLY A 734 5.43 27.51 3.30
C GLY A 734 4.63 26.77 2.24
N VAL A 735 4.67 27.19 0.97
CA VAL A 735 4.02 26.42 -0.11
C VAL A 735 4.79 25.12 -0.32
N ALA A 736 4.12 24.00 -0.04
CA ALA A 736 4.72 22.69 -0.14
C ALA A 736 4.89 22.26 -1.62
N GLU A 737 6.05 21.72 -1.94
CA GLU A 737 6.25 21.02 -3.20
C GLU A 737 5.54 19.66 -3.19
N ARG A 738 4.89 19.35 -4.32
CA ARG A 738 4.15 18.12 -4.53
C ARG A 738 4.84 17.33 -5.63
N SER A 739 5.32 16.13 -5.30
CA SER A 739 5.91 15.21 -6.27
C SER A 739 4.84 14.71 -7.25
N SER A 740 5.28 14.20 -8.41
CA SER A 740 4.41 13.52 -9.37
C SER A 740 3.58 12.41 -8.71
N ASP A 741 4.21 11.65 -7.82
CA ASP A 741 3.60 10.49 -7.16
C ASP A 741 2.55 10.92 -6.14
N PHE A 742 2.84 11.99 -5.39
CA PHE A 742 1.86 12.59 -4.49
C PHE A 742 0.63 13.08 -5.28
N LEU A 743 0.85 13.76 -6.40
CA LEU A 743 -0.24 14.23 -7.24
C LEU A 743 -1.01 13.06 -7.88
N LYS A 744 -0.33 11.98 -8.27
CA LYS A 744 -0.99 10.77 -8.81
C LYS A 744 -1.87 10.13 -7.74
N ALA A 745 -1.34 9.92 -6.54
CA ALA A 745 -2.09 9.36 -5.42
C ALA A 745 -3.29 10.22 -5.03
N ASP A 746 -3.19 11.55 -5.11
CA ASP A 746 -4.31 12.47 -4.85
C ASP A 746 -5.42 12.35 -5.89
N ARG A 747 -5.08 12.17 -7.17
CA ARG A 747 -6.06 11.91 -8.23
C ARG A 747 -6.77 10.57 -8.05
N GLU A 748 -6.01 9.51 -7.79
CA GLU A 748 -6.56 8.17 -7.53
C GLU A 748 -7.52 8.21 -6.33
N ALA A 749 -7.13 8.88 -5.25
CA ALA A 749 -7.97 9.05 -4.08
C ALA A 749 -9.24 9.85 -4.40
N ALA A 750 -9.16 10.94 -5.15
CA ALA A 750 -10.34 11.71 -5.56
C ALA A 750 -11.32 10.86 -6.39
N ILE A 751 -10.82 9.99 -7.30
CA ILE A 751 -11.68 9.07 -8.05
C ILE A 751 -12.36 8.08 -7.09
N LYS A 752 -11.61 7.48 -6.16
CA LYS A 752 -12.16 6.55 -5.16
C LYS A 752 -13.19 7.23 -4.25
N GLU A 753 -12.87 8.42 -3.74
CA GLU A 753 -13.72 9.22 -2.85
C GLU A 753 -15.02 9.67 -3.53
N TYR A 754 -15.04 9.87 -4.85
CA TYR A 754 -16.26 10.17 -5.60
C TYR A 754 -17.28 9.02 -5.54
N PHE A 755 -16.82 7.78 -5.68
CA PHE A 755 -17.71 6.60 -5.70
C PHE A 755 -18.00 6.05 -4.30
N PHE A 756 -16.98 5.98 -3.44
CA PHE A 756 -17.03 5.29 -2.14
C PHE A 756 -17.03 6.24 -0.94
N GLY A 757 -16.82 7.53 -1.17
CA GLY A 757 -16.70 8.51 -0.10
C GLY A 757 -15.39 8.39 0.68
N ASP A 758 -15.39 8.95 1.89
CA ASP A 758 -14.23 9.01 2.77
C ASP A 758 -14.51 8.32 4.11
N SER A 759 -13.57 8.43 5.05
CA SER A 759 -13.68 7.83 6.39
C SER A 759 -14.83 8.37 7.23
N LYS A 760 -15.35 9.57 6.91
CA LYS A 760 -16.48 10.18 7.63
C LYS A 760 -17.81 9.92 6.95
N ARG A 761 -17.78 9.66 5.65
CA ARG A 761 -18.95 9.52 4.81
C ARG A 761 -18.71 8.44 3.77
N THR A 762 -19.01 7.20 4.14
CA THR A 762 -19.04 6.06 3.21
C THR A 762 -20.22 6.18 2.25
N LEU A 763 -19.95 6.00 0.96
CA LEU A 763 -20.94 5.95 -0.11
C LEU A 763 -21.04 4.52 -0.64
N SER A 764 -22.22 4.18 -1.16
CA SER A 764 -22.50 2.85 -1.71
C SER A 764 -22.78 2.99 -3.21
N PRO A 765 -21.75 2.92 -4.07
CA PRO A 765 -21.96 2.97 -5.51
C PRO A 765 -22.64 1.69 -5.99
N PHE A 766 -23.20 1.73 -7.20
CA PHE A 766 -23.98 0.66 -7.78
C PHE A 766 -23.32 0.15 -9.06
N THR A 767 -23.00 -1.14 -9.08
CA THR A 767 -22.49 -1.82 -10.28
C THR A 767 -23.64 -2.38 -11.10
N GLN A 768 -23.65 -2.09 -12.40
CA GLN A 768 -24.63 -2.63 -13.35
C GLN A 768 -23.95 -3.21 -14.58
N SER A 769 -24.50 -4.30 -15.12
CA SER A 769 -24.03 -4.87 -16.37
C SER A 769 -24.94 -4.44 -17.53
N VAL A 770 -24.38 -3.80 -18.55
CA VAL A 770 -25.09 -3.26 -19.71
C VAL A 770 -24.54 -3.84 -21.01
N GLY A 771 -25.37 -3.97 -22.05
CA GLY A 771 -24.90 -4.37 -23.37
C GLY A 771 -24.16 -3.23 -24.07
N PHE A 772 -23.28 -3.55 -25.02
CA PHE A 772 -22.57 -2.53 -25.82
C PHE A 772 -23.54 -1.61 -26.57
N ASP A 773 -24.67 -2.15 -27.01
CA ASP A 773 -25.68 -1.40 -27.78
C ASP A 773 -26.58 -0.50 -26.89
N ASP A 774 -26.49 -0.65 -25.56
CA ASP A 774 -27.27 0.13 -24.58
C ASP A 774 -26.56 1.41 -24.11
N VAL A 775 -25.31 1.62 -24.53
CA VAL A 775 -24.48 2.77 -24.14
C VAL A 775 -23.94 3.51 -25.35
N ALA A 776 -23.71 4.81 -25.19
CA ALA A 776 -23.09 5.65 -26.21
C ALA A 776 -21.80 6.22 -25.64
N ILE A 777 -20.68 5.58 -25.94
CA ILE A 777 -19.34 6.00 -25.48
C ILE A 777 -18.63 6.67 -26.64
N PHE A 778 -18.01 7.82 -26.35
CA PHE A 778 -17.24 8.61 -27.28
C PHE A 778 -15.81 8.77 -26.78
N LYS A 779 -14.83 8.72 -27.69
CA LYS A 779 -13.42 9.00 -27.39
C LYS A 779 -13.08 10.40 -27.89
N ALA A 780 -12.15 11.08 -27.22
CA ALA A 780 -11.75 12.45 -27.56
C ALA A 780 -10.22 12.64 -27.74
N PRO A 781 -9.55 11.93 -28.68
CA PRO A 781 -8.13 12.13 -28.93
C PRO A 781 -7.84 13.45 -29.67
N ASP A 782 -8.74 13.88 -30.57
CA ASP A 782 -8.69 15.16 -31.31
C ASP A 782 -10.12 15.66 -31.57
N ALA A 783 -10.91 14.92 -32.35
CA ALA A 783 -12.35 15.11 -32.50
C ALA A 783 -13.13 14.14 -31.60
N LEU A 784 -14.37 14.48 -31.24
CA LEU A 784 -15.24 13.57 -30.50
C LEU A 784 -15.86 12.57 -31.49
N GLU A 785 -15.54 11.30 -31.32
CA GLU A 785 -16.01 10.21 -32.19
C GLU A 785 -16.53 9.04 -31.35
N PRO A 786 -17.46 8.22 -31.87
CA PRO A 786 -17.89 7.00 -31.19
C PRO A 786 -16.67 6.12 -30.88
N ALA A 787 -16.54 5.69 -29.63
CA ALA A 787 -15.46 4.81 -29.21
C ALA A 787 -15.79 3.36 -29.60
N GLU A 788 -14.80 2.62 -30.09
CA GLU A 788 -14.86 1.17 -30.09
C GLU A 788 -14.70 0.68 -28.65
N ILE A 789 -15.66 -0.13 -28.19
CA ILE A 789 -15.63 -0.69 -26.83
C ILE A 789 -14.68 -1.89 -26.84
N SER A 790 -13.62 -1.82 -26.04
CA SER A 790 -12.60 -2.87 -25.92
C SER A 790 -12.06 -2.97 -24.50
N GLN A 791 -11.28 -4.01 -24.22
CA GLN A 791 -10.62 -4.25 -22.94
C GLN A 791 -9.77 -3.07 -22.44
N GLU A 792 -9.25 -2.22 -23.35
CA GLU A 792 -8.48 -1.02 -22.99
C GLU A 792 -9.28 -0.01 -22.16
N MET A 793 -10.62 -0.08 -22.22
CA MET A 793 -11.52 0.80 -21.48
C MET A 793 -11.72 0.35 -20.03
N SER A 794 -11.33 -0.87 -19.66
CA SER A 794 -11.41 -1.34 -18.28
C SER A 794 -10.66 -0.40 -17.34
N HIS A 795 -11.25 -0.15 -16.17
CA HIS A 795 -10.75 0.71 -15.10
C HIS A 795 -10.70 2.22 -15.42
N TRP A 796 -11.20 2.65 -16.59
CA TRP A 796 -11.34 4.06 -16.90
C TRP A 796 -12.59 4.68 -16.28
N THR A 797 -12.44 5.94 -15.89
CA THR A 797 -13.56 6.79 -15.47
C THR A 797 -14.01 7.66 -16.63
N LEU A 798 -15.30 7.64 -16.94
CA LEU A 798 -15.91 8.33 -18.08
C LEU A 798 -16.85 9.42 -17.58
N ALA A 799 -16.83 10.57 -18.25
CA ALA A 799 -17.72 11.68 -17.95
C ALA A 799 -19.09 11.43 -18.58
N VAL A 800 -20.16 11.45 -17.78
CA VAL A 800 -21.54 11.39 -18.31
C VAL A 800 -21.98 12.81 -18.64
N MET A 801 -22.22 13.08 -19.92
CA MET A 801 -22.47 14.44 -20.39
C MET A 801 -23.97 14.80 -20.35
N ASN A 802 -24.27 16.07 -20.10
CA ASN A 802 -25.63 16.58 -20.15
C ASN A 802 -26.04 16.97 -21.58
N ALA A 803 -26.08 15.98 -22.46
CA ALA A 803 -26.45 16.11 -23.87
C ALA A 803 -27.28 14.90 -24.33
N SER A 804 -27.88 15.01 -25.52
CA SER A 804 -28.44 13.87 -26.24
C SER A 804 -27.33 13.13 -26.99
N VAL A 805 -27.45 11.80 -27.12
CA VAL A 805 -26.55 10.99 -27.95
C VAL A 805 -26.61 11.35 -29.44
N ASN A 806 -27.69 12.03 -29.86
CA ASN A 806 -27.88 12.48 -31.24
C ASN A 806 -27.42 13.93 -31.46
N ASP A 807 -26.95 14.62 -30.42
CA ASP A 807 -26.44 15.98 -30.56
C ASP A 807 -25.13 15.97 -31.37
N PRO A 808 -24.79 17.07 -32.07
CA PRO A 808 -23.51 17.18 -32.76
C PRO A 808 -22.34 16.92 -31.80
N PRO A 809 -21.24 16.27 -32.25
CA PRO A 809 -20.12 15.93 -31.37
C PRO A 809 -19.53 17.14 -30.62
N GLU A 810 -19.46 18.31 -31.27
CA GLU A 810 -19.04 19.55 -30.61
C GLU A 810 -19.98 19.99 -29.47
N THR A 811 -21.29 19.77 -29.63
CA THR A 811 -22.29 20.08 -28.60
C THR A 811 -22.14 19.14 -27.40
N ILE A 812 -21.93 17.84 -27.65
CA ILE A 812 -21.66 16.85 -26.59
C ILE A 812 -20.37 17.21 -25.84
N ARG A 813 -19.29 17.53 -26.56
CA ARG A 813 -17.97 17.86 -25.97
C ARG A 813 -18.00 19.14 -25.13
N GLN A 814 -18.89 20.07 -25.43
CA GLN A 814 -19.07 21.33 -24.70
C GLN A 814 -20.21 21.28 -23.66
N ALA A 815 -20.88 20.14 -23.50
CA ALA A 815 -21.94 19.98 -22.52
C ALA A 815 -21.37 19.90 -21.11
N PRO A 816 -22.12 20.33 -20.07
CA PRO A 816 -21.69 20.17 -18.70
C PRO A 816 -21.74 18.69 -18.28
N VAL A 817 -20.90 18.33 -17.32
CA VAL A 817 -20.84 16.99 -16.73
C VAL A 817 -22.00 16.80 -15.76
N VAL A 818 -22.72 15.69 -15.88
CA VAL A 818 -23.78 15.26 -14.95
C VAL A 818 -23.17 14.54 -13.76
N GLY A 819 -22.17 13.71 -14.03
CA GLY A 819 -21.47 12.88 -13.08
C GLY A 819 -20.51 11.95 -13.81
N TRP A 820 -19.98 10.98 -13.08
CA TRP A 820 -18.96 10.06 -13.59
C TRP A 820 -19.38 8.62 -13.41
N VAL A 821 -18.89 7.76 -14.28
CA VAL A 821 -19.01 6.32 -14.17
C VAL A 821 -17.64 5.70 -14.36
N ALA A 822 -17.38 4.56 -13.72
CA ALA A 822 -16.17 3.80 -13.95
C ALA A 822 -16.49 2.48 -14.64
N ILE A 823 -15.71 2.13 -15.67
CA ILE A 823 -15.80 0.83 -16.31
C ILE A 823 -15.05 -0.16 -15.42
N ALA A 824 -15.77 -1.06 -14.78
CA ALA A 824 -15.19 -2.08 -13.92
C ALA A 824 -14.51 -3.19 -14.72
N ASP A 825 -15.15 -3.58 -15.82
CA ASP A 825 -14.80 -4.74 -16.63
C ASP A 825 -15.49 -4.64 -18.00
N VAL A 826 -14.85 -5.20 -19.02
CA VAL A 826 -15.34 -5.30 -20.39
C VAL A 826 -15.34 -6.77 -20.77
N ASP A 827 -16.49 -7.29 -21.20
CA ASP A 827 -16.63 -8.66 -21.69
C ASP A 827 -16.95 -8.57 -23.19
N GLU A 828 -15.90 -8.68 -24.01
CA GLU A 828 -16.00 -8.57 -25.48
C GLU A 828 -16.80 -9.73 -26.07
N ASP A 829 -16.62 -10.95 -25.54
CA ASP A 829 -17.31 -12.16 -26.00
C ASP A 829 -18.83 -12.06 -25.79
N ARG A 830 -19.25 -11.59 -24.62
CA ARG A 830 -20.67 -11.38 -24.31
C ARG A 830 -21.20 -10.02 -24.77
N ARG A 831 -20.34 -9.14 -25.28
CA ARG A 831 -20.63 -7.73 -25.62
C ARG A 831 -21.29 -6.97 -24.46
N ARG A 832 -20.71 -7.08 -23.27
CA ARG A 832 -21.23 -6.43 -22.05
C ARG A 832 -20.17 -5.65 -21.30
N LEU A 833 -20.60 -4.55 -20.68
CA LEU A 833 -19.80 -3.75 -19.75
C LEU A 833 -20.30 -3.97 -18.34
N LYS A 834 -19.39 -4.03 -17.36
CA LYS A 834 -19.73 -3.76 -15.95
C LYS A 834 -19.39 -2.31 -15.66
N ILE A 835 -20.38 -1.52 -15.29
CA ILE A 835 -20.22 -0.08 -15.02
C ILE A 835 -20.56 0.19 -13.56
N LEU A 836 -19.63 0.82 -12.86
CA LEU A 836 -19.83 1.38 -11.54
C LEU A 836 -20.40 2.80 -11.66
N SER A 837 -21.54 3.03 -11.01
CA SER A 837 -22.23 4.32 -10.97
C SER A 837 -22.36 4.85 -9.54
N PRO A 838 -22.24 6.15 -9.29
CA PRO A 838 -22.39 6.71 -7.95
C PRO A 838 -23.84 6.69 -7.44
N VAL A 839 -24.83 6.52 -8.33
CA VAL A 839 -26.25 6.54 -7.99
C VAL A 839 -26.91 5.23 -8.44
N SER A 840 -27.77 4.67 -7.59
CA SER A 840 -28.60 3.52 -7.95
C SER A 840 -29.65 3.92 -8.98
N GLY A 841 -29.49 3.42 -10.21
CA GLY A 841 -30.39 3.73 -11.31
C GLY A 841 -29.83 3.31 -12.67
N ARG A 842 -30.72 3.26 -13.67
CA ARG A 842 -30.29 3.08 -15.06
C ARG A 842 -29.58 4.35 -15.51
N LEU A 843 -28.43 4.20 -16.17
CA LEU A 843 -27.59 5.31 -16.66
C LEU A 843 -28.31 6.23 -17.66
N GLY A 844 -29.43 5.77 -18.23
CA GLY A 844 -30.20 6.49 -19.23
C GLY A 844 -29.45 6.56 -20.56
N ASN A 845 -30.08 7.18 -21.56
CA ASN A 845 -29.48 7.37 -22.89
C ASN A 845 -28.70 8.68 -22.95
N ARG A 846 -27.55 8.74 -22.27
CA ARG A 846 -26.66 9.90 -22.24
C ARG A 846 -25.29 9.55 -22.83
N PRO A 847 -24.66 10.45 -23.59
CA PRO A 847 -23.32 10.22 -24.10
C PRO A 847 -22.29 10.24 -22.97
N MET A 848 -21.40 9.25 -22.97
CA MET A 848 -20.27 9.13 -22.06
C MET A 848 -18.99 9.46 -22.81
N VAL A 849 -18.11 10.28 -22.24
CA VAL A 849 -16.86 10.69 -22.88
C VAL A 849 -15.66 10.08 -22.16
N TRP A 850 -14.86 9.36 -22.94
CA TRP A 850 -13.58 8.78 -22.56
C TRP A 850 -12.45 9.71 -23.03
N GLY A 851 -11.81 10.39 -22.07
CA GLY A 851 -10.64 11.22 -22.33
C GLY A 851 -9.33 10.43 -22.28
N SER A 852 -8.21 11.14 -22.42
CA SER A 852 -6.87 10.55 -22.30
C SER A 852 -6.26 10.71 -20.90
N TRP A 853 -6.94 11.46 -20.01
CA TRP A 853 -6.49 11.75 -18.66
C TRP A 853 -7.69 12.10 -17.74
N PRO A 854 -7.67 11.75 -16.44
CA PRO A 854 -6.60 11.07 -15.67
C PRO A 854 -6.36 9.62 -16.07
N GLU A 855 -5.20 9.08 -15.70
CA GLU A 855 -4.83 7.67 -15.95
C GLU A 855 -5.86 6.70 -15.30
N PRO A 856 -6.06 5.50 -15.84
CA PRO A 856 -7.00 4.53 -15.28
C PRO A 856 -6.54 4.11 -13.88
N TYR A 857 -7.50 3.97 -12.96
CA TYR A 857 -7.23 3.52 -11.60
C TYR A 857 -7.55 2.03 -11.50
N ILE A 858 -6.50 1.21 -11.41
CA ILE A 858 -6.52 -0.25 -11.62
C ILE A 858 -7.58 -0.97 -10.76
N ASN A 859 -7.96 -0.44 -9.59
CA ASN A 859 -8.93 -1.15 -8.76
C ASN A 859 -9.87 -0.25 -7.96
N LEU A 860 -11.07 0.01 -8.51
CA LEU A 860 -12.18 0.60 -7.74
C LEU A 860 -13.02 -0.46 -7.02
N LEU A 861 -12.90 -1.75 -7.35
CA LEU A 861 -13.84 -2.79 -6.90
C LEU A 861 -13.18 -3.97 -6.17
N GLY A 862 -11.87 -3.89 -5.90
CA GLY A 862 -11.07 -4.83 -5.13
C GLY A 862 -10.08 -4.09 -4.24
#